data_AF-A0A8C2I1W8-F1
#
_entry.id   AF-A0A8C2I1W8-F1
#
_cell.length_a   1.000
_cell.length_b   1.000
_cell.length_c   1.000
_cell.angle_alpha   90.00
_cell.angle_beta   90.00
_cell.angle_gamma   90.00
#
_symmetry.space_group_name_H-M   'P 1'
#
loop_
_entity.id
_entity.type
_entity.pdbx_description
1 polymer ?
#
loop_
_entity_poly.entity_id
_entity_poly.type
_entity_poly.pdbx_seq_one_letter_code
_entity_poly.pdbx_strand_id
1 'polypeptide(L)'
;MLCKYKDKIHLCMFMVLLLQLLSRTAAQSCARSCEEKFNTCSCHSTCESLRDCCADYKQFCLDIEPHSGSLLGGTDFKILNATFEQNINLTCRFNSGILTEGYVDESGVGHCITPLLYELGWISFEVSTDGVSFDRSGRWLSVHHSKLSPVYKISLVNATQWQYYGTPDVSGDLKMTWISSLIKAERVNIELWGYNETGEVYSANWEAEWKYLYTVGRDVPNSGVFSFTPQIAEKPYFLWELGSIRVSPSTKPDGAQNVNALWSEEHALAWHLEEAFRKDSAGWALEKCINWDKEEKAMPNFLTEITDCPCTLAQARADTGRFHTDYGCDIEAGSACVYHPGAVHCVRAIQGSPEYGAGQQCCYDSTGAQVLTGDSIGGSTPDRGHDWGSPPYKKPPRVPGFSHWKYDVISFYYCCLWSDNCKYYFTHRPSSDCRTYRPPRVGKENICNTFILFSIYFLFNFIVKLYSCKMHTILISPFNSYQLIYVTLCLVPGVFVFSPKASNVTVMFPSGTGVEVRAGEGVMTLTVLLPHDLQNHTLGLLGTMNDDPEDDLTSSNGAVISLNSSAQDIFTYCAGWAITNETSLFTYDSTFLLNEYYYAPKHDPSFIPNFSVTEDPEDPLLEPALILCAGEGASFCKYDTLSMRSLEQGNATLLAFQSHTSTKKALEPVQSCGWLSPPNHGQKEGTLYLEGANVTFSCNSGYGLYGSHERTCQADGEWSGEDTHCVADNTLAIVLGSVGAVLALVVMVIAIVVYAKKQKK
;
A
#
# COMPACT_ATOMS: atom_id res chain seq x y z
N MET A 1 55.19 64.44 -23.71
CA MET A 1 55.20 63.58 -22.51
C MET A 1 54.74 62.18 -22.91
N LEU A 2 55.63 61.44 -23.57
CA LEU A 2 55.58 60.00 -23.76
C LEU A 2 56.39 59.42 -22.60
N CYS A 3 55.74 58.78 -21.62
CA CYS A 3 56.28 57.75 -20.72
C CYS A 3 55.29 57.52 -19.58
N LYS A 4 55.10 56.25 -19.21
CA LYS A 4 54.22 55.69 -18.16
C LYS A 4 52.77 55.39 -18.58
N TYR A 5 52.54 54.44 -19.49
CA TYR A 5 51.35 53.56 -19.38
C TYR A 5 51.43 52.27 -20.23
N LYS A 6 52.63 51.79 -20.60
CA LYS A 6 52.77 50.55 -21.39
C LYS A 6 53.20 49.31 -20.57
N ASP A 7 53.79 49.50 -19.38
CA ASP A 7 54.28 48.38 -18.57
C ASP A 7 53.28 47.80 -17.55
N LYS A 8 52.11 48.44 -17.37
CA LYS A 8 51.04 47.86 -16.53
C LYS A 8 50.12 46.88 -17.27
N ILE A 9 50.07 46.95 -18.60
CA ILE A 9 49.17 46.12 -19.41
C ILE A 9 49.75 44.71 -19.60
N HIS A 10 51.07 44.57 -19.73
CA HIS A 10 51.70 43.25 -19.85
C HIS A 10 51.74 42.48 -18.53
N LEU A 11 51.91 43.16 -17.37
CA LEU A 11 51.84 42.50 -16.07
C LEU A 11 50.40 42.09 -15.71
N CYS A 12 49.38 42.88 -16.09
CA CYS A 12 47.98 42.49 -15.96
C CYS A 12 47.59 41.36 -16.91
N MET A 13 48.03 41.36 -18.17
CA MET A 13 47.73 40.25 -19.09
C MET A 13 48.41 38.95 -18.67
N PHE A 14 49.63 38.99 -18.13
CA PHE A 14 50.31 37.79 -17.64
C PHE A 14 49.73 37.28 -16.32
N MET A 15 49.29 38.17 -15.43
CA MET A 15 48.49 37.78 -14.24
C MET A 15 47.13 37.24 -14.63
N VAL A 16 46.43 37.80 -15.63
CA VAL A 16 45.14 37.31 -16.11
C VAL A 16 45.30 35.97 -16.84
N LEU A 17 46.39 35.75 -17.59
CA LEU A 17 46.67 34.44 -18.19
C LEU A 17 47.13 33.40 -17.15
N LEU A 18 47.92 33.78 -16.14
CA LEU A 18 48.23 32.88 -15.02
C LEU A 18 47.00 32.62 -14.13
N LEU A 19 46.13 33.60 -13.92
CA LEU A 19 44.85 33.43 -13.25
C LEU A 19 43.87 32.60 -14.09
N GLN A 20 43.90 32.69 -15.43
CA GLN A 20 43.11 31.83 -16.32
C GLN A 20 43.69 30.42 -16.51
N LEU A 21 44.99 30.24 -16.28
CA LEU A 21 45.64 28.92 -16.21
C LEU A 21 45.53 28.30 -14.80
N LEU A 22 45.44 29.11 -13.74
CA LEU A 22 45.15 28.69 -12.36
C LEU A 22 43.65 28.61 -12.05
N SER A 23 42.78 29.13 -12.92
CA SER A 23 41.32 29.02 -12.86
C SER A 23 40.76 28.00 -13.85
N ARG A 24 41.56 26.97 -14.20
CA ARG A 24 40.97 25.63 -14.26
C ARG A 24 40.60 25.29 -12.82
N THR A 25 39.46 25.81 -12.38
CA THR A 25 38.80 25.35 -11.16
C THR A 25 38.84 23.83 -11.21
N ALA A 26 39.43 23.20 -10.19
CA ALA A 26 39.33 21.76 -10.03
C ALA A 26 37.84 21.42 -10.20
N ALA A 27 37.50 20.64 -11.23
CA ALA A 27 36.14 20.16 -11.40
C ALA A 27 35.74 19.52 -10.08
N GLN A 28 34.65 19.97 -9.46
CA GLN A 28 34.20 19.38 -8.22
C GLN A 28 33.92 17.90 -8.46
N SER A 29 34.44 17.05 -7.58
CA SER A 29 34.17 15.63 -7.63
C SER A 29 32.87 15.34 -6.89
N CYS A 30 32.05 14.45 -7.43
CA CYS A 30 30.80 14.01 -6.80
C CYS A 30 31.00 12.88 -5.78
N ALA A 31 32.25 12.50 -5.50
CA ALA A 31 32.60 11.54 -4.46
C ALA A 31 31.95 11.94 -3.12
N ARG A 32 31.16 11.03 -2.54
CA ARG A 32 30.40 11.24 -1.28
C ARG A 32 29.32 12.33 -1.30
N SER A 33 29.01 12.92 -2.45
CA SER A 33 28.04 14.02 -2.57
C SER A 33 26.79 13.65 -3.38
N CYS A 34 26.63 12.39 -3.78
CA CYS A 34 25.45 11.93 -4.54
C CYS A 34 24.12 12.07 -3.76
N GLU A 35 24.16 12.20 -2.43
CA GLU A 35 22.99 12.32 -1.55
C GLU A 35 22.80 13.73 -0.95
N GLU A 36 23.74 14.67 -1.16
CA GLU A 36 23.68 16.00 -0.55
C GLU A 36 22.85 16.98 -1.41
N LYS A 37 21.88 17.66 -0.77
CA LYS A 37 21.26 18.86 -1.35
C LYS A 37 22.17 20.05 -1.10
N PHE A 38 22.92 20.49 -2.10
CA PHE A 38 23.65 21.75 -2.01
C PHE A 38 22.66 22.92 -1.92
N ASN A 39 22.65 23.65 -0.80
CA ASN A 39 21.84 24.87 -0.62
C ASN A 39 22.21 26.01 -1.59
N THR A 40 23.37 25.89 -2.26
CA THR A 40 23.80 26.76 -3.35
C THR A 40 24.61 25.90 -4.32
N CYS A 41 24.09 25.62 -5.51
CA CYS A 41 24.90 25.10 -6.61
C CYS A 41 25.84 26.24 -7.07
N SER A 42 26.98 26.42 -6.38
CA SER A 42 27.85 27.60 -6.53
C SER A 42 28.99 27.41 -7.54
N CYS A 43 28.93 26.40 -8.40
CA CYS A 43 30.10 25.99 -9.20
C CYS A 43 30.06 26.51 -10.63
N HIS A 44 28.89 26.97 -11.06
CA HIS A 44 28.71 27.77 -12.25
C HIS A 44 27.34 28.46 -12.20
N SER A 45 27.17 29.57 -12.92
CA SER A 45 25.85 30.25 -13.04
C SER A 45 24.80 29.44 -13.81
N THR A 46 25.12 28.20 -14.18
CA THR A 46 24.31 27.24 -14.96
C THR A 46 24.30 25.85 -14.30
N CYS A 47 24.74 25.69 -13.04
CA CYS A 47 24.71 24.38 -12.36
C CYS A 47 23.25 24.03 -12.02
N GLU A 48 22.74 23.03 -12.72
CA GLU A 48 21.31 22.77 -12.89
C GLU A 48 20.90 21.40 -12.33
N SER A 49 21.81 20.41 -12.33
CA SER A 49 21.70 19.16 -11.58
C SER A 49 23.08 18.68 -11.11
N LEU A 50 23.17 17.85 -10.06
CA LEU A 50 24.42 17.23 -9.61
C LEU A 50 25.15 16.48 -10.75
N ARG A 51 24.39 15.96 -11.73
CA ARG A 51 24.89 15.25 -12.91
C ARG A 51 25.77 16.12 -13.81
N ASP A 52 25.47 17.42 -13.86
CA ASP A 52 26.19 18.41 -14.66
C ASP A 52 27.24 19.18 -13.84
N CYS A 53 27.18 19.06 -12.51
CA CYS A 53 28.11 19.74 -11.61
C CYS A 53 29.44 19.00 -11.41
N CYS A 54 29.50 17.69 -11.72
CA CYS A 54 30.73 16.91 -11.68
C CYS A 54 30.91 16.05 -12.94
N ALA A 55 32.07 16.15 -13.59
CA ALA A 55 32.41 15.32 -14.75
C ALA A 55 32.50 13.81 -14.41
N ASP A 56 32.65 13.49 -13.12
CA ASP A 56 32.79 12.14 -12.58
C ASP A 56 31.48 11.59 -11.97
N TYR A 57 30.33 12.25 -12.16
CA TYR A 57 29.05 11.86 -11.55
C TYR A 57 28.72 10.37 -11.74
N LYS A 58 28.77 9.84 -12.97
CA LYS A 58 28.45 8.42 -13.25
C LYS A 58 29.45 7.42 -12.64
N GLN A 59 30.61 7.90 -12.22
CA GLN A 59 31.63 7.07 -11.58
C GLN A 59 31.37 6.94 -10.06
N PHE A 60 30.78 7.97 -9.44
CA PHE A 60 30.51 8.02 -8.01
C PHE A 60 29.04 7.79 -7.65
N CYS A 61 28.11 8.18 -8.51
CA CYS A 61 26.67 7.97 -8.33
C CYS A 61 26.25 6.80 -9.23
N LEU A 62 26.04 5.65 -8.61
CA LEU A 62 25.99 4.35 -9.27
C LEU A 62 24.58 4.00 -9.76
N ASP A 63 24.49 3.66 -11.04
CA ASP A 63 23.35 2.95 -11.64
C ASP A 63 23.54 1.44 -11.48
N ILE A 64 22.45 0.66 -11.34
CA ILE A 64 22.53 -0.79 -11.07
C ILE A 64 21.51 -1.61 -11.85
N GLU A 65 21.84 -2.90 -12.06
CA GLU A 65 20.94 -3.87 -12.67
C GLU A 65 21.06 -5.27 -12.01
N PRO A 66 19.96 -5.89 -11.54
CA PRO A 66 18.63 -5.29 -11.41
C PRO A 66 18.62 -4.15 -10.39
N HIS A 67 17.62 -3.27 -10.45
CA HIS A 67 17.46 -2.14 -9.53
C HIS A 67 16.69 -2.48 -8.24
N SER A 68 16.15 -3.70 -8.17
CA SER A 68 15.26 -4.14 -7.10
C SER A 68 15.37 -5.64 -6.81
N GLY A 69 14.91 -6.04 -5.64
CA GLY A 69 14.86 -7.43 -5.21
C GLY A 69 14.29 -7.58 -3.80
N SER A 70 14.26 -8.82 -3.30
CA SER A 70 13.61 -9.14 -2.02
C SER A 70 14.29 -8.45 -0.83
N LEU A 71 13.49 -8.00 0.13
CA LEU A 71 13.98 -7.58 1.46
C LEU A 71 14.75 -8.70 2.17
N LEU A 72 14.53 -9.98 1.85
CA LEU A 72 15.30 -11.09 2.41
C LEU A 72 16.77 -11.13 1.96
N GLY A 73 17.15 -10.31 0.98
CA GLY A 73 18.51 -10.22 0.46
C GLY A 73 18.90 -11.37 -0.48
N GLY A 74 20.18 -11.46 -0.79
CA GLY A 74 20.78 -12.49 -1.64
C GLY A 74 20.76 -12.20 -3.14
N THR A 75 20.15 -11.08 -3.56
CA THR A 75 20.18 -10.66 -4.96
C THR A 75 21.57 -10.13 -5.33
N ASP A 76 22.17 -10.68 -6.39
CA ASP A 76 23.40 -10.22 -7.03
C ASP A 76 23.06 -9.16 -8.09
N PHE A 77 23.55 -7.93 -7.94
CA PHE A 77 23.37 -6.86 -8.91
C PHE A 77 24.69 -6.33 -9.45
N LYS A 78 24.66 -5.90 -10.71
CA LYS A 78 25.75 -5.28 -11.44
C LYS A 78 25.74 -3.78 -11.23
N ILE A 79 26.92 -3.19 -11.08
CA ILE A 79 27.15 -1.75 -11.09
C ILE A 79 27.38 -1.32 -12.53
N LEU A 80 26.52 -0.47 -13.06
CA LEU A 80 26.58 0.02 -14.43
C LEU A 80 27.50 1.25 -14.53
N ASN A 81 28.11 1.43 -15.70
CA ASN A 81 28.90 2.62 -16.04
C ASN A 81 30.11 2.91 -15.13
N ALA A 82 30.47 1.98 -14.24
CA ALA A 82 31.67 2.05 -13.41
C ALA A 82 32.53 0.80 -13.63
N THR A 83 33.78 1.02 -14.03
CA THR A 83 34.77 -0.05 -14.21
C THR A 83 35.65 -0.17 -12.97
N PHE A 84 35.96 -1.39 -12.58
CA PHE A 84 36.82 -1.71 -11.45
C PHE A 84 38.05 -2.50 -11.95
N GLU A 85 39.17 -2.39 -11.24
CA GLU A 85 40.33 -3.23 -11.55
C GLU A 85 40.00 -4.69 -11.23
N GLN A 86 40.45 -5.61 -12.09
CA GLN A 86 40.26 -7.04 -11.88
C GLN A 86 41.01 -7.49 -10.62
N ASN A 87 40.44 -8.45 -9.88
CA ASN A 87 40.96 -9.02 -8.63
C ASN A 87 40.97 -8.07 -7.41
N ILE A 88 40.20 -6.97 -7.44
CA ILE A 88 39.92 -6.19 -6.23
C ILE A 88 38.71 -6.79 -5.50
N ASN A 89 38.79 -6.85 -4.17
CA ASN A 89 37.64 -7.18 -3.33
C ASN A 89 36.77 -5.94 -3.16
N LEU A 90 35.50 -6.02 -3.57
CA LEU A 90 34.54 -4.95 -3.31
C LEU A 90 33.87 -5.17 -1.95
N THR A 91 33.65 -4.09 -1.24
CA THR A 91 32.82 -4.08 -0.03
C THR A 91 31.65 -3.15 -0.26
N CYS A 92 30.43 -3.64 -0.07
CA CYS A 92 29.22 -2.85 -0.27
C CYS A 92 28.52 -2.62 1.08
N ARG A 93 28.21 -1.37 1.39
CA ARG A 93 27.60 -0.93 2.65
C ARG A 93 26.18 -0.46 2.41
N PHE A 94 25.19 -1.10 3.02
CA PHE A 94 23.77 -0.74 2.92
C PHE A 94 23.28 -0.04 4.18
N ASN A 95 22.40 0.95 4.02
CA ASN A 95 21.82 1.74 5.11
C ASN A 95 22.90 2.25 6.11
N SER A 96 24.05 2.63 5.55
CA SER A 96 25.24 3.13 6.26
C SER A 96 25.84 2.21 7.34
N GLY A 97 25.42 0.94 7.44
CA GLY A 97 25.83 0.06 8.54
C GLY A 97 25.98 -1.42 8.22
N ILE A 98 25.30 -1.95 7.18
CA ILE A 98 25.36 -3.37 6.85
C ILE A 98 26.40 -3.61 5.76
N LEU A 99 27.50 -4.29 6.10
CA LEU A 99 28.57 -4.62 5.17
C LEU A 99 28.31 -5.97 4.49
N THR A 100 28.57 -6.02 3.19
CA THR A 100 28.44 -7.21 2.34
C THR A 100 29.66 -7.34 1.43
N GLU A 101 30.01 -8.58 1.09
CA GLU A 101 31.09 -8.86 0.14
C GLU A 101 30.57 -8.69 -1.30
N GLY A 102 31.30 -7.90 -2.09
CA GLY A 102 31.14 -7.78 -3.53
C GLY A 102 32.33 -8.36 -4.29
N TYR A 103 32.22 -8.44 -5.61
CA TYR A 103 33.28 -8.96 -6.47
C TYR A 103 33.30 -8.26 -7.83
N VAL A 104 34.40 -8.39 -8.57
CA VAL A 104 34.53 -7.87 -9.93
C VAL A 104 34.54 -9.05 -10.90
N ASP A 105 33.71 -9.02 -11.94
CA ASP A 105 33.67 -10.08 -12.94
C ASP A 105 34.81 -9.98 -13.97
N GLU A 106 34.90 -10.97 -14.85
CA GLU A 106 35.95 -11.01 -15.90
C GLU A 106 35.91 -9.81 -16.85
N SER A 107 34.76 -9.14 -16.97
CA SER A 107 34.58 -7.95 -17.79
C SER A 107 34.93 -6.64 -17.07
N GLY A 108 35.32 -6.71 -15.79
CA GLY A 108 35.65 -5.53 -14.97
C GLY A 108 34.42 -4.85 -14.37
N VAL A 109 33.25 -5.50 -14.39
CA VAL A 109 32.02 -4.98 -13.81
C VAL A 109 31.95 -5.37 -12.35
N GLY A 110 31.67 -4.40 -11.48
CA GLY A 110 31.51 -4.61 -10.05
C GLY A 110 30.13 -5.18 -9.72
N HIS A 111 30.10 -6.09 -8.76
CA HIS A 111 28.93 -6.76 -8.25
C HIS A 111 28.80 -6.60 -6.75
N CYS A 112 27.57 -6.43 -6.26
CA CYS A 112 27.24 -6.45 -4.84
C CYS A 112 26.11 -7.44 -4.58
N ILE A 113 26.14 -8.05 -3.40
CA ILE A 113 25.08 -8.95 -2.92
C ILE A 113 24.28 -8.22 -1.85
N THR A 114 22.97 -8.15 -2.05
CA THR A 114 22.07 -7.48 -1.10
C THR A 114 21.97 -8.23 0.22
N PRO A 115 22.00 -7.53 1.37
CA PRO A 115 21.85 -8.15 2.68
C PRO A 115 20.38 -8.43 3.02
N LEU A 116 20.14 -9.13 4.12
CA LEU A 116 18.82 -9.15 4.77
C LEU A 116 18.46 -7.73 5.24
N LEU A 117 17.32 -7.25 4.76
CA LEU A 117 16.72 -5.95 5.03
C LEU A 117 15.39 -6.17 5.76
N TYR A 118 15.13 -5.36 6.78
CA TYR A 118 13.89 -5.40 7.56
C TYR A 118 12.96 -4.22 7.19
N GLU A 119 13.08 -3.70 5.97
CA GLU A 119 12.42 -2.47 5.53
C GLU A 119 12.18 -2.48 4.02
N LEU A 120 11.09 -1.84 3.58
CA LEU A 120 10.70 -1.68 2.18
C LEU A 120 11.11 -0.30 1.64
N GLY A 121 11.24 -0.21 0.33
CA GLY A 121 11.48 1.05 -0.38
C GLY A 121 12.96 1.25 -0.73
N TRP A 122 13.32 2.49 -1.01
CA TRP A 122 14.66 2.82 -1.48
C TRP A 122 15.68 2.85 -0.34
N ILE A 123 16.67 1.97 -0.43
CA ILE A 123 17.78 1.81 0.51
C ILE A 123 19.04 2.38 -0.13
N SER A 124 19.75 3.25 0.59
CA SER A 124 21.06 3.71 0.15
C SER A 124 22.09 2.60 0.27
N PHE A 125 23.00 2.54 -0.71
CA PHE A 125 24.17 1.71 -0.62
C PHE A 125 25.42 2.46 -1.09
N GLU A 126 26.56 2.07 -0.56
CA GLU A 126 27.86 2.62 -0.91
C GLU A 126 28.83 1.49 -1.24
N VAL A 127 29.82 1.78 -2.08
CA VAL A 127 30.81 0.80 -2.54
C VAL A 127 32.21 1.29 -2.19
N SER A 128 33.04 0.35 -1.71
CA SER A 128 34.43 0.57 -1.37
C SER A 128 35.32 -0.47 -2.05
N THR A 129 36.45 -0.03 -2.59
CA THR A 129 37.49 -0.88 -3.20
C THR A 129 38.66 -1.18 -2.25
N ASP A 130 38.76 -0.45 -1.14
CA ASP A 130 39.81 -0.59 -0.12
C ASP A 130 39.27 -1.05 1.25
N GLY A 131 37.94 -1.21 1.36
CA GLY A 131 37.23 -1.56 2.59
C GLY A 131 37.10 -0.43 3.62
N VAL A 132 37.61 0.78 3.31
CA VAL A 132 37.67 1.92 4.24
C VAL A 132 36.97 3.15 3.67
N SER A 133 37.27 3.49 2.41
CA SER A 133 36.68 4.63 1.71
C SER A 133 35.45 4.21 0.92
N PHE A 134 34.31 4.78 1.31
CA PHE A 134 33.03 4.66 0.61
C PHE A 134 32.80 5.98 -0.10
N ASP A 135 33.29 6.07 -1.33
CA ASP A 135 33.25 7.27 -2.16
C ASP A 135 32.16 7.22 -3.23
N ARG A 136 31.72 6.01 -3.60
CA ARG A 136 30.64 5.76 -4.56
C ARG A 136 29.35 5.33 -3.85
N SER A 137 28.20 5.87 -4.25
CA SER A 137 26.90 5.52 -3.68
C SER A 137 25.80 5.38 -4.73
N GLY A 138 24.75 4.65 -4.38
CA GLY A 138 23.58 4.42 -5.22
C GLY A 138 22.35 4.05 -4.39
N ARG A 139 21.24 3.72 -5.07
CA ARG A 139 19.99 3.33 -4.41
C ARG A 139 19.52 1.95 -4.87
N TRP A 140 19.08 1.15 -3.92
CA TRP A 140 18.51 -0.19 -4.09
C TRP A 140 17.04 -0.18 -3.70
N LEU A 141 16.14 -0.73 -4.53
CA LEU A 141 14.73 -0.85 -4.15
C LEU A 141 14.47 -2.20 -3.45
N SER A 142 14.26 -2.15 -2.14
CA SER A 142 13.83 -3.28 -1.30
C SER A 142 12.34 -3.56 -1.47
N VAL A 143 12.00 -4.77 -1.92
CA VAL A 143 10.64 -5.18 -2.31
C VAL A 143 10.10 -6.24 -1.36
N HIS A 144 8.79 -6.18 -1.11
CA HIS A 144 8.07 -7.21 -0.37
C HIS A 144 8.24 -8.57 -1.04
N HIS A 145 8.73 -9.56 -0.32
CA HIS A 145 9.11 -10.87 -0.85
C HIS A 145 7.95 -11.59 -1.55
N SER A 146 6.73 -11.51 -1.03
CA SER A 146 5.55 -12.11 -1.68
C SER A 146 5.07 -11.34 -2.93
N LYS A 147 5.52 -10.08 -3.12
CA LYS A 147 5.19 -9.25 -4.31
C LYS A 147 6.31 -9.19 -5.33
N LEU A 148 7.43 -9.84 -5.03
CA LEU A 148 8.49 -10.04 -6.00
C LEU A 148 8.00 -10.97 -7.12
N SER A 149 8.43 -10.68 -8.35
CA SER A 149 8.13 -11.51 -9.52
C SER A 149 8.49 -12.98 -9.26
N PRO A 150 7.64 -13.95 -9.64
CA PRO A 150 7.92 -15.39 -9.53
C PRO A 150 9.27 -15.83 -10.10
N VAL A 151 9.80 -15.09 -11.08
CA VAL A 151 11.11 -15.33 -11.71
C VAL A 151 12.26 -15.20 -10.71
N TYR A 152 12.13 -14.34 -9.69
CA TYR A 152 13.19 -14.04 -8.72
C TYR A 152 13.00 -14.71 -7.36
N LYS A 153 12.11 -15.70 -7.24
CA LYS A 153 11.84 -16.41 -5.99
C LYS A 153 11.75 -17.92 -6.18
N ILE A 154 11.87 -18.66 -5.08
CA ILE A 154 11.61 -20.10 -5.04
C ILE A 154 10.10 -20.31 -5.01
N SER A 155 9.59 -21.14 -5.91
CA SER A 155 8.20 -21.57 -5.91
C SER A 155 8.05 -22.90 -5.15
N LEU A 156 7.22 -22.89 -4.11
CA LEU A 156 6.80 -24.09 -3.40
C LEU A 156 5.68 -24.76 -4.21
N VAL A 157 5.94 -25.94 -4.77
CA VAL A 157 4.95 -26.67 -5.55
C VAL A 157 3.88 -27.20 -4.60
N ASN A 158 2.62 -26.83 -4.85
CA ASN A 158 1.48 -27.12 -3.99
C ASN A 158 1.63 -26.55 -2.57
N ALA A 159 1.57 -25.22 -2.43
CA ALA A 159 1.72 -24.53 -1.15
C ALA A 159 0.81 -25.08 -0.02
N THR A 160 -0.40 -25.51 -0.35
CA THR A 160 -1.32 -26.16 0.61
C THR A 160 -0.71 -27.42 1.20
N GLN A 161 -0.05 -28.27 0.41
CA GLN A 161 0.63 -29.46 0.95
C GLN A 161 1.75 -29.09 1.93
N TRP A 162 2.52 -28.03 1.67
CA TRP A 162 3.56 -27.55 2.57
C TRP A 162 2.98 -27.04 3.90
N GLN A 163 1.90 -26.26 3.82
CA GLN A 163 1.25 -25.61 4.96
C GLN A 163 0.38 -26.55 5.81
N TYR A 164 -0.05 -27.70 5.26
CA TYR A 164 -0.88 -28.68 5.97
C TYR A 164 -0.18 -30.02 6.19
N TYR A 165 1.12 -30.12 5.90
CA TYR A 165 1.82 -31.40 5.99
C TYR A 165 1.73 -32.03 7.39
N GLY A 166 1.14 -33.23 7.51
CA GLY A 166 0.90 -33.92 8.77
C GLY A 166 -0.45 -33.73 9.42
N THR A 167 -1.30 -32.86 8.87
CA THR A 167 -2.74 -32.93 9.16
C THR A 167 -3.32 -34.19 8.51
N PRO A 168 -4.56 -34.60 8.86
CA PRO A 168 -5.22 -35.74 8.22
C PRO A 168 -5.15 -35.64 6.68
N ASP A 169 -4.83 -36.76 6.04
CA ASP A 169 -4.78 -36.93 4.57
C ASP A 169 -3.69 -36.12 3.83
N VAL A 170 -2.80 -35.40 4.51
CA VAL A 170 -1.73 -34.62 3.87
C VAL A 170 -0.35 -35.20 4.22
N SER A 171 0.27 -35.87 3.24
CA SER A 171 1.60 -36.49 3.36
C SER A 171 2.32 -36.54 2.00
N GLY A 172 3.50 -37.19 1.94
CA GLY A 172 4.27 -37.39 0.71
C GLY A 172 5.47 -36.47 0.56
N ASP A 173 6.01 -36.38 -0.65
CA ASP A 173 7.18 -35.55 -0.93
C ASP A 173 6.78 -34.10 -1.16
N LEU A 174 7.53 -33.18 -0.58
CA LEU A 174 7.42 -31.75 -0.86
C LEU A 174 8.38 -31.39 -1.99
N LYS A 175 7.91 -30.56 -2.92
CA LYS A 175 8.66 -30.16 -4.11
C LYS A 175 8.75 -28.65 -4.22
N MET A 176 9.90 -28.16 -4.66
CA MET A 176 10.16 -26.75 -4.92
C MET A 176 10.93 -26.56 -6.23
N THR A 177 10.77 -25.40 -6.85
CA THR A 177 11.44 -25.04 -8.11
C THR A 177 11.97 -23.61 -8.09
N TRP A 178 13.07 -23.35 -8.77
CA TRP A 178 13.68 -22.03 -8.94
C TRP A 178 14.44 -21.94 -10.26
N ILE A 179 14.80 -20.72 -10.67
CA ILE A 179 15.65 -20.49 -11.84
C ILE A 179 17.12 -20.67 -11.44
N SER A 180 17.73 -21.78 -11.86
CA SER A 180 19.10 -22.15 -11.48
C SER A 180 20.16 -21.13 -11.89
N SER A 181 19.97 -20.39 -12.99
CA SER A 181 20.93 -19.40 -13.50
C SER A 181 21.08 -18.16 -12.62
N LEU A 182 20.15 -17.91 -11.69
CA LEU A 182 20.24 -16.79 -10.75
C LEU A 182 21.21 -17.06 -9.58
N ILE A 183 21.64 -18.31 -9.43
CA ILE A 183 22.64 -18.72 -8.44
C ILE A 183 23.87 -19.22 -9.19
N LYS A 184 24.97 -18.47 -9.10
CA LYS A 184 26.22 -18.77 -9.83
C LYS A 184 27.03 -19.88 -9.16
N ALA A 185 26.46 -21.09 -9.10
CA ALA A 185 27.09 -22.27 -8.54
C ALA A 185 26.59 -23.55 -9.22
N GLU A 186 27.50 -24.53 -9.39
CA GLU A 186 27.14 -25.86 -9.89
C GLU A 186 26.33 -26.68 -8.87
N ARG A 187 26.58 -26.42 -7.58
CA ARG A 187 25.96 -27.11 -6.45
C ARG A 187 25.49 -26.11 -5.41
N VAL A 188 24.40 -26.44 -4.73
CA VAL A 188 23.69 -25.55 -3.81
C VAL A 188 23.35 -26.26 -2.50
N ASN A 189 23.17 -25.48 -1.44
CA ASN A 189 22.53 -25.89 -0.21
C ASN A 189 21.08 -25.39 -0.20
N ILE A 190 20.18 -26.24 0.28
CA ILE A 190 18.77 -25.94 0.52
C ILE A 190 18.60 -25.80 2.03
N GLU A 191 18.37 -24.59 2.50
CA GLU A 191 18.41 -24.23 3.91
C GLU A 191 17.04 -23.78 4.40
N LEU A 192 16.68 -24.15 5.63
CA LEU A 192 15.51 -23.61 6.32
C LEU A 192 15.94 -22.47 7.25
N TRP A 193 15.26 -21.34 7.12
CA TRP A 193 15.39 -20.18 7.98
C TRP A 193 14.06 -19.92 8.70
N GLY A 194 14.11 -19.70 10.01
CA GLY A 194 12.95 -19.38 10.83
C GLY A 194 12.89 -17.89 11.16
N TYR A 195 11.68 -17.38 11.30
CA TYR A 195 11.40 -16.03 11.77
C TYR A 195 10.74 -16.04 13.13
N ASN A 196 11.18 -15.16 14.02
CA ASN A 196 10.54 -14.91 15.29
C ASN A 196 10.74 -13.44 15.71
N GLU A 197 10.05 -13.03 16.76
CA GLU A 197 10.23 -11.72 17.39
C GLU A 197 10.30 -11.93 18.90
N THR A 198 11.33 -11.36 19.51
CA THR A 198 11.69 -11.60 20.91
C THR A 198 11.83 -10.27 21.65
N GLY A 199 11.73 -10.32 22.98
CA GLY A 199 11.69 -9.12 23.83
C GLY A 199 10.30 -8.82 24.38
N GLU A 200 10.17 -7.67 25.02
CA GLU A 200 8.92 -7.20 25.63
C GLU A 200 8.07 -6.44 24.61
N VAL A 201 6.79 -6.79 24.50
CA VAL A 201 5.82 -6.20 23.55
C VAL A 201 5.78 -4.66 23.70
N TYR A 202 5.84 -3.96 22.57
CA TYR A 202 5.91 -2.51 22.41
C TYR A 202 7.05 -1.81 23.16
N SER A 203 8.10 -2.54 23.54
CA SER A 203 9.28 -1.98 24.20
C SER A 203 10.44 -1.74 23.21
N ALA A 204 11.49 -1.05 23.69
CA ALA A 204 12.70 -0.83 22.91
C ALA A 204 13.48 -2.12 22.58
N ASN A 205 13.35 -3.18 23.39
CA ASN A 205 14.04 -4.45 23.19
C ASN A 205 13.23 -5.47 22.37
N TRP A 206 12.05 -5.09 21.87
CA TRP A 206 11.28 -5.92 20.95
C TRP A 206 11.97 -5.92 19.59
N GLU A 207 12.49 -7.07 19.18
CA GLU A 207 13.31 -7.21 17.99
C GLU A 207 12.94 -8.45 17.18
N ALA A 208 13.02 -8.28 15.85
CA ALA A 208 12.83 -9.37 14.91
C ALA A 208 14.12 -10.18 14.74
N GLU A 209 13.99 -11.50 14.68
CA GLU A 209 15.07 -12.46 14.56
C GLU A 209 14.82 -13.39 13.37
N TRP A 210 15.69 -13.30 12.37
CA TRP A 210 15.87 -14.35 11.36
C TRP A 210 17.00 -15.27 11.77
N LYS A 211 16.72 -16.58 11.77
CA LYS A 211 17.68 -17.59 12.22
C LYS A 211 17.77 -18.75 11.24
N TYR A 212 18.99 -19.08 10.83
CA TYR A 212 19.26 -20.35 10.18
C TYR A 212 18.94 -21.51 11.14
N LEU A 213 18.10 -22.44 10.70
CA LEU A 213 17.73 -23.61 11.50
C LEU A 213 18.60 -24.80 11.13
N TYR A 214 18.46 -25.30 9.90
CA TYR A 214 19.22 -26.44 9.38
C TYR A 214 19.17 -26.52 7.84
N THR A 215 20.08 -27.29 7.26
CA THR A 215 20.14 -27.58 5.81
C THR A 215 19.32 -28.83 5.50
N VAL A 216 18.28 -28.68 4.68
CA VAL A 216 17.38 -29.75 4.20
C VAL A 216 18.07 -30.58 3.10
N GLY A 217 18.81 -29.92 2.20
CA GLY A 217 19.54 -30.56 1.11
C GLY A 217 20.94 -29.99 1.01
N ARG A 218 21.96 -30.76 1.37
CA ARG A 218 23.36 -30.31 1.38
C ARG A 218 24.05 -30.70 0.09
N ASP A 219 24.77 -29.75 -0.49
CA ASP A 219 25.60 -29.94 -1.69
C ASP A 219 24.84 -30.70 -2.80
N VAL A 220 23.66 -30.21 -3.18
CA VAL A 220 22.83 -30.82 -4.23
C VAL A 220 23.09 -30.16 -5.58
N PRO A 221 22.91 -30.85 -6.71
CA PRO A 221 23.06 -30.24 -8.04
C PRO A 221 22.11 -29.05 -8.23
N ASN A 222 22.61 -27.93 -8.75
CA ASN A 222 21.80 -26.75 -9.07
C ASN A 222 20.93 -26.96 -10.33
N SER A 223 19.94 -27.84 -10.21
CA SER A 223 19.06 -28.25 -11.32
C SER A 223 17.78 -27.41 -11.45
N GLY A 224 17.55 -26.46 -10.54
CA GLY A 224 16.33 -25.65 -10.49
C GLY A 224 15.11 -26.37 -9.90
N VAL A 225 15.28 -27.58 -9.38
CA VAL A 225 14.23 -28.37 -8.73
C VAL A 225 14.80 -29.17 -7.57
N PHE A 226 14.04 -29.27 -6.48
CA PHE A 226 14.38 -30.11 -5.34
C PHE A 226 13.12 -30.75 -4.76
N SER A 227 13.25 -31.97 -4.26
CA SER A 227 12.16 -32.68 -3.58
C SER A 227 12.73 -33.49 -2.43
N PHE A 228 11.99 -33.54 -1.33
CA PHE A 228 12.36 -34.30 -0.15
C PHE A 228 11.11 -34.76 0.60
N THR A 229 11.24 -35.87 1.34
CA THR A 229 10.21 -36.31 2.29
C THR A 229 10.47 -35.64 3.64
N PRO A 230 9.56 -34.80 4.15
CA PRO A 230 9.77 -34.11 5.41
C PRO A 230 9.98 -35.05 6.60
N GLN A 231 10.90 -34.67 7.47
CA GLN A 231 11.15 -35.30 8.77
C GLN A 231 10.81 -34.32 9.89
N ILE A 232 10.44 -34.83 11.05
CA ILE A 232 10.25 -34.01 12.26
C ILE A 232 11.61 -33.39 12.62
N ALA A 233 11.64 -32.08 12.83
CA ALA A 233 12.86 -31.39 13.20
C ALA A 233 13.25 -31.72 14.66
N GLU A 234 14.55 -31.68 14.96
CA GLU A 234 15.03 -31.84 16.33
C GLU A 234 14.73 -30.60 17.18
N LYS A 235 14.62 -30.76 18.51
CA LYS A 235 14.54 -29.61 19.42
C LYS A 235 15.88 -28.85 19.40
N PRO A 236 15.91 -27.51 19.28
CA PRO A 236 14.81 -26.55 19.41
C PRO A 236 14.14 -26.12 18.09
N TYR A 237 14.47 -26.73 16.95
CA TYR A 237 14.04 -26.25 15.63
C TYR A 237 12.56 -26.43 15.34
N PHE A 238 11.93 -27.51 15.82
CA PHE A 238 10.48 -27.72 15.63
C PHE A 238 9.60 -26.66 16.33
N LEU A 239 10.18 -25.81 17.19
CA LEU A 239 9.47 -24.72 17.86
C LEU A 239 9.26 -23.49 16.96
N TRP A 240 9.87 -23.47 15.77
CA TRP A 240 9.79 -22.34 14.84
C TRP A 240 8.65 -22.54 13.86
N GLU A 241 7.52 -21.86 14.03
CA GLU A 241 6.31 -22.18 13.27
C GLU A 241 6.20 -21.42 11.94
N LEU A 242 7.09 -20.45 11.71
CA LEU A 242 7.14 -19.58 10.54
C LEU A 242 8.55 -19.51 9.98
N GLY A 243 8.69 -19.58 8.65
CA GLY A 243 9.98 -19.41 8.00
C GLY A 243 9.94 -19.51 6.49
N SER A 244 11.13 -19.50 5.90
CA SER A 244 11.35 -19.54 4.45
C SER A 244 12.47 -20.50 4.10
N ILE A 245 12.40 -21.08 2.91
CA ILE A 245 13.48 -21.87 2.31
C ILE A 245 14.43 -20.92 1.57
N ARG A 246 15.74 -21.16 1.72
CA ARG A 246 16.80 -20.47 1.00
C ARG A 246 17.60 -21.44 0.16
N VAL A 247 17.90 -21.08 -1.08
CA VAL A 247 18.88 -21.79 -1.91
C VAL A 247 20.13 -20.92 -1.99
N SER A 248 21.28 -21.46 -1.59
CA SER A 248 22.58 -20.76 -1.56
C SER A 248 23.68 -21.63 -2.21
N PRO A 249 24.78 -21.08 -2.73
CA PRO A 249 25.93 -21.85 -3.21
C PRO A 249 26.50 -22.81 -2.14
N SER A 250 26.79 -24.06 -2.49
CA SER A 250 27.35 -25.03 -1.53
C SER A 250 28.80 -24.73 -1.13
N THR A 251 29.46 -23.82 -1.86
CA THR A 251 30.79 -23.28 -1.53
C THR A 251 30.77 -22.36 -0.30
N LYS A 252 29.60 -21.89 0.11
CA LYS A 252 29.43 -21.08 1.31
C LYS A 252 29.01 -21.98 2.49
N PRO A 253 29.43 -21.66 3.73
CA PRO A 253 29.02 -22.44 4.89
C PRO A 253 27.51 -22.32 5.11
N ASP A 254 26.91 -23.36 5.70
CA ASP A 254 25.48 -23.33 6.02
C ASP A 254 25.13 -22.11 6.87
N GLY A 255 24.02 -21.45 6.54
CA GLY A 255 23.54 -20.31 7.30
C GLY A 255 24.37 -19.03 7.11
N ALA A 256 25.33 -19.00 6.18
CA ALA A 256 26.09 -17.79 5.86
C ALA A 256 25.16 -16.62 5.55
N GLN A 257 25.36 -15.47 6.20
CA GLN A 257 24.60 -14.27 5.93
C GLN A 257 25.10 -13.56 4.66
N ASN A 258 24.21 -12.78 4.02
CA ASN A 258 24.56 -11.89 2.91
C ASN A 258 25.29 -12.56 1.73
N VAL A 259 24.89 -13.79 1.40
CA VAL A 259 25.40 -14.56 0.25
C VAL A 259 24.39 -14.54 -0.90
N ASN A 260 24.85 -14.74 -2.14
CA ASN A 260 23.96 -14.86 -3.28
C ASN A 260 22.98 -16.02 -3.03
N ALA A 261 21.69 -15.73 -3.04
CA ALA A 261 20.67 -16.67 -2.65
C ALA A 261 19.31 -16.31 -3.26
N LEU A 262 18.47 -17.33 -3.41
CA LEU A 262 17.04 -17.17 -3.66
C LEU A 262 16.27 -17.62 -2.43
N TRP A 263 15.10 -17.02 -2.23
CA TRP A 263 14.23 -17.30 -1.10
C TRP A 263 12.84 -17.73 -1.59
N SER A 264 12.19 -18.62 -0.84
CA SER A 264 10.74 -18.83 -0.95
C SER A 264 10.01 -17.70 -0.23
N GLU A 265 8.71 -17.62 -0.47
CA GLU A 265 7.82 -16.94 0.46
C GLU A 265 7.89 -17.61 1.84
N GLU A 266 7.58 -16.81 2.84
CA GLU A 266 7.27 -17.25 4.19
C GLU A 266 6.03 -18.15 4.17
N HIS A 267 6.06 -19.18 5.00
CA HIS A 267 4.94 -20.12 5.13
C HIS A 267 4.93 -20.75 6.53
N ALA A 268 3.77 -21.27 6.90
CA ALA A 268 3.62 -22.10 8.08
C ALA A 268 4.48 -23.37 7.93
N LEU A 269 5.35 -23.63 8.90
CA LEU A 269 6.29 -24.75 8.87
C LEU A 269 5.67 -26.07 9.37
N ALA A 270 4.39 -26.33 9.09
CA ALA A 270 3.70 -27.55 9.52
C ALA A 270 4.51 -28.84 9.28
N TRP A 271 5.24 -28.85 8.17
CA TRP A 271 6.02 -30.00 7.74
C TRP A 271 7.24 -30.36 8.59
N HIS A 272 7.69 -29.50 9.49
CA HIS A 272 8.83 -29.79 10.36
C HIS A 272 8.45 -29.90 11.85
N LEU A 273 7.17 -29.70 12.18
CA LEU A 273 6.68 -29.63 13.56
C LEU A 273 6.80 -31.00 14.26
N GLU A 274 6.72 -30.95 15.58
CA GLU A 274 6.88 -32.09 16.48
C GLU A 274 5.85 -33.22 16.29
N GLU A 275 6.15 -34.38 16.89
CA GLU A 275 5.29 -35.57 16.81
C GLU A 275 3.87 -35.33 17.37
N ALA A 276 3.72 -34.46 18.36
CA ALA A 276 2.41 -34.12 18.91
C ALA A 276 1.47 -33.53 17.84
N PHE A 277 1.98 -32.65 16.98
CA PHE A 277 1.22 -32.09 15.85
C PHE A 277 0.83 -33.18 14.84
N ARG A 278 1.72 -34.15 14.56
CA ARG A 278 1.43 -35.27 13.64
C ARG A 278 0.36 -36.21 14.15
N LYS A 279 0.30 -36.38 15.48
CA LYS A 279 -0.62 -37.29 16.13
C LYS A 279 -2.04 -36.71 16.22
N ASP A 280 -2.13 -35.42 16.55
CA ASP A 280 -3.40 -34.70 16.68
C ASP A 280 -3.19 -33.22 16.36
N SER A 281 -3.19 -32.89 15.07
CA SER A 281 -2.94 -31.53 14.60
C SER A 281 -4.01 -30.56 15.08
N ALA A 282 -5.26 -31.01 15.19
CA ALA A 282 -6.38 -30.18 15.63
C ALA A 282 -6.33 -29.87 17.13
N GLY A 283 -6.05 -30.87 17.96
CA GLY A 283 -5.84 -30.67 19.40
C GLY A 283 -4.62 -29.78 19.70
N TRP A 284 -3.50 -30.02 19.00
CA TRP A 284 -2.30 -29.20 19.11
C TRP A 284 -2.56 -27.74 18.72
N ALA A 285 -3.25 -27.52 17.59
CA ALA A 285 -3.58 -26.19 17.10
C ALA A 285 -4.57 -25.45 18.01
N LEU A 286 -5.53 -26.16 18.62
CA LEU A 286 -6.44 -25.58 19.60
C LEU A 286 -5.69 -25.07 20.85
N GLU A 287 -4.72 -25.84 21.35
CA GLU A 287 -3.89 -25.41 22.49
C GLU A 287 -3.11 -24.14 22.15
N LYS A 288 -2.52 -24.07 20.95
CA LYS A 288 -1.84 -22.88 20.43
C LYS A 288 -2.79 -21.69 20.30
N CYS A 289 -3.99 -21.88 19.76
CA CYS A 289 -5.01 -20.85 19.64
C CYS A 289 -5.43 -20.28 21.01
N ILE A 290 -5.64 -21.14 22.01
CA ILE A 290 -6.00 -20.71 23.38
C ILE A 290 -4.86 -19.92 24.05
N ASN A 291 -3.60 -20.31 23.81
CA ASN A 291 -2.46 -19.56 24.33
C ASN A 291 -2.30 -18.20 23.64
N TRP A 292 -2.45 -18.16 22.32
CA TRP A 292 -2.51 -16.91 21.56
C TRP A 292 -3.62 -15.98 22.06
N ASP A 293 -4.84 -16.49 22.30
CA ASP A 293 -5.96 -15.69 22.85
C ASP A 293 -5.60 -15.02 24.20
N LYS A 294 -4.82 -15.70 25.06
CA LYS A 294 -4.36 -15.11 26.32
C LYS A 294 -3.31 -14.03 26.11
N GLU A 295 -2.37 -14.25 25.18
CA GLU A 295 -1.33 -13.27 24.84
C GLU A 295 -1.94 -12.02 24.20
N GLU A 296 -2.88 -12.20 23.29
CA GLU A 296 -3.59 -11.14 22.59
C GLU A 296 -4.38 -10.25 23.56
N LYS A 297 -5.04 -10.85 24.57
CA LYS A 297 -5.71 -10.12 25.66
C LYS A 297 -4.76 -9.29 26.53
N ALA A 298 -3.48 -9.66 26.60
CA ALA A 298 -2.48 -8.94 27.37
C ALA A 298 -1.83 -7.79 26.57
N MET A 299 -2.01 -7.76 25.25
CA MET A 299 -1.46 -6.73 24.38
C MET A 299 -2.39 -5.51 24.28
N PRO A 300 -1.84 -4.33 23.92
CA PRO A 300 -2.64 -3.15 23.62
C PRO A 300 -3.68 -3.41 22.51
N ASN A 301 -4.84 -2.77 22.67
CA ASN A 301 -5.88 -2.76 21.66
C ASN A 301 -5.51 -1.77 20.55
N PHE A 302 -5.41 -2.27 19.31
CA PHE A 302 -5.06 -1.46 18.14
C PHE A 302 -6.29 -1.08 17.29
N LEU A 303 -7.47 -1.62 17.58
CA LEU A 303 -8.68 -1.46 16.76
C LEU A 303 -9.19 0.00 16.72
N THR A 304 -8.72 0.86 17.62
CA THR A 304 -9.12 2.28 17.66
C THR A 304 -8.37 3.15 16.66
N GLU A 305 -7.25 2.68 16.08
CA GLU A 305 -6.43 3.46 15.13
C GLU A 305 -6.58 3.02 13.67
N ILE A 306 -7.20 1.88 13.42
CA ILE A 306 -7.31 1.33 12.08
C ILE A 306 -8.38 2.06 11.27
N THR A 307 -8.15 2.17 9.96
CA THR A 307 -9.10 2.79 9.05
C THR A 307 -10.32 1.89 8.87
N ASP A 308 -11.52 2.46 8.96
CA ASP A 308 -12.78 1.74 8.76
C ASP A 308 -12.92 1.27 7.29
N CYS A 309 -13.46 0.08 7.09
CA CYS A 309 -13.60 -0.47 5.75
C CYS A 309 -14.67 0.26 4.93
N PRO A 310 -14.49 0.42 3.60
CA PRO A 310 -15.55 0.87 2.71
C PRO A 310 -16.78 -0.04 2.80
N CYS A 311 -17.98 0.53 2.75
CA CYS A 311 -19.21 -0.25 2.92
C CYS A 311 -19.52 -1.16 1.73
N THR A 312 -19.03 -0.82 0.53
CA THR A 312 -19.30 -1.57 -0.70
C THR A 312 -18.03 -1.83 -1.51
N LEU A 313 -18.05 -2.87 -2.34
CA LEU A 313 -16.97 -3.17 -3.28
C LEU A 313 -16.72 -2.01 -4.26
N ALA A 314 -17.78 -1.29 -4.66
CA ALA A 314 -17.66 -0.13 -5.53
C ALA A 314 -16.86 0.99 -4.85
N GLN A 315 -17.17 1.31 -3.59
CA GLN A 315 -16.39 2.27 -2.80
C GLN A 315 -14.95 1.81 -2.62
N ALA A 316 -14.72 0.53 -2.29
CA ALA A 316 -13.39 -0.03 -2.09
C ALA A 316 -12.49 0.08 -3.32
N ARG A 317 -13.03 -0.16 -4.52
CA ARG A 317 -12.29 -0.04 -5.79
C ARG A 317 -12.09 1.42 -6.21
N ALA A 318 -12.91 2.35 -5.72
CA ALA A 318 -12.81 3.77 -6.02
C ALA A 318 -11.91 4.55 -5.02
N ASP A 319 -11.80 4.10 -3.77
CA ASP A 319 -10.99 4.72 -2.71
C ASP A 319 -9.51 4.29 -2.78
N THR A 320 -8.90 4.49 -3.95
CA THR A 320 -7.51 4.10 -4.23
C THR A 320 -6.47 4.96 -3.49
N GLY A 321 -6.91 6.00 -2.78
CA GLY A 321 -6.06 6.87 -1.97
C GLY A 321 -5.74 6.29 -0.59
N ARG A 322 -6.65 5.45 -0.06
CA ARG A 322 -6.52 4.83 1.27
C ARG A 322 -6.44 3.31 1.24
N PHE A 323 -6.91 2.70 0.16
CA PHE A 323 -6.91 1.25 -0.02
C PHE A 323 -6.20 0.84 -1.31
N HIS A 324 -5.56 -0.32 -1.27
CA HIS A 324 -5.03 -1.00 -2.44
C HIS A 324 -5.55 -2.44 -2.51
N THR A 325 -5.61 -3.01 -3.71
CA THR A 325 -6.04 -4.40 -3.91
C THR A 325 -5.14 -5.38 -3.15
N ASP A 326 -5.76 -6.36 -2.51
CA ASP A 326 -5.05 -7.52 -1.99
C ASP A 326 -4.82 -8.53 -3.12
N TYR A 327 -3.56 -8.71 -3.51
CA TYR A 327 -3.17 -9.64 -4.56
C TYR A 327 -3.59 -11.10 -4.30
N GLY A 328 -3.80 -11.50 -3.04
CA GLY A 328 -4.30 -12.83 -2.68
C GLY A 328 -5.79 -13.04 -2.98
N CYS A 329 -6.54 -11.94 -3.16
CA CYS A 329 -7.97 -11.94 -3.46
C CYS A 329 -8.32 -10.74 -4.34
N ASP A 330 -7.98 -10.88 -5.62
CA ASP A 330 -8.12 -9.88 -6.67
C ASP A 330 -9.04 -10.45 -7.77
N ILE A 331 -10.11 -9.71 -8.12
CA ILE A 331 -11.13 -10.18 -9.07
C ILE A 331 -10.63 -10.00 -10.51
N GLU A 332 -9.81 -8.97 -10.74
CA GLU A 332 -9.16 -8.70 -12.02
C GLU A 332 -8.07 -9.73 -12.35
N ALA A 333 -7.40 -10.27 -11.32
CA ALA A 333 -6.41 -11.35 -11.47
C ALA A 333 -7.04 -12.76 -11.49
N GLY A 334 -8.33 -12.90 -11.16
CA GLY A 334 -9.00 -14.19 -11.04
C GLY A 334 -8.49 -15.03 -9.84
N SER A 335 -8.07 -14.36 -8.76
CA SER A 335 -7.55 -15.03 -7.57
C SER A 335 -8.64 -15.83 -6.85
N ALA A 336 -8.24 -16.94 -6.22
CA ALA A 336 -9.16 -17.87 -5.56
C ALA A 336 -9.61 -17.46 -4.14
N CYS A 337 -9.11 -16.34 -3.61
CA CYS A 337 -9.43 -15.83 -2.26
C CYS A 337 -9.34 -16.92 -1.17
N VAL A 338 -8.24 -17.68 -1.17
CA VAL A 338 -8.10 -18.95 -0.42
C VAL A 338 -8.43 -18.82 1.08
N TYR A 339 -8.04 -17.72 1.70
CA TYR A 339 -8.27 -17.46 3.13
C TYR A 339 -9.60 -16.74 3.42
N HIS A 340 -10.32 -16.32 2.37
CA HIS A 340 -11.56 -15.55 2.46
C HIS A 340 -12.68 -16.22 1.66
N PRO A 341 -13.15 -17.41 2.07
CA PRO A 341 -14.24 -18.08 1.37
C PRO A 341 -15.49 -17.22 1.34
N GLY A 342 -16.09 -17.10 0.16
CA GLY A 342 -17.25 -16.24 -0.11
C GLY A 342 -16.87 -14.83 -0.59
N ALA A 343 -15.63 -14.39 -0.43
CA ALA A 343 -15.14 -13.16 -1.03
C ALA A 343 -14.72 -13.38 -2.50
N VAL A 344 -14.86 -12.33 -3.30
CA VAL A 344 -14.35 -12.26 -4.68
C VAL A 344 -13.25 -11.21 -4.84
N HIS A 345 -13.18 -10.27 -3.90
CA HIS A 345 -12.18 -9.20 -3.90
C HIS A 345 -11.92 -8.73 -2.47
N CYS A 346 -10.65 -8.46 -2.15
CA CYS A 346 -10.27 -7.78 -0.93
C CYS A 346 -9.37 -6.58 -1.24
N VAL A 347 -9.46 -5.57 -0.37
CA VAL A 347 -8.54 -4.44 -0.34
C VAL A 347 -7.88 -4.33 1.02
N ARG A 348 -6.70 -3.74 1.07
CA ARG A 348 -5.97 -3.46 2.31
C ARG A 348 -5.77 -1.96 2.44
N ALA A 349 -5.85 -1.45 3.66
CA ALA A 349 -5.40 -0.10 3.95
C ALA A 349 -3.92 0.02 3.53
N ILE A 350 -3.53 1.16 2.97
CA ILE A 350 -2.15 1.35 2.49
C ILE A 350 -1.18 1.60 3.65
N GLN A 351 -1.67 2.23 4.71
CA GLN A 351 -0.85 2.67 5.84
C GLN A 351 -1.17 1.85 7.08
N GLY A 352 -0.11 1.36 7.71
CA GLY A 352 -0.19 0.82 9.06
C GLY A 352 -0.46 1.92 10.08
N SER A 353 -1.14 1.57 11.17
CA SER A 353 -1.53 2.51 12.21
C SER A 353 -0.30 3.19 12.84
N PRO A 354 -0.40 4.47 13.24
CA PRO A 354 0.75 5.23 13.71
C PRO A 354 1.38 4.67 14.98
N GLU A 355 0.61 4.31 16.00
CA GLU A 355 1.12 3.83 17.30
C GLU A 355 1.40 2.33 17.29
N TYR A 356 0.50 1.54 16.71
CA TYR A 356 0.56 0.08 16.79
C TYR A 356 1.12 -0.63 15.56
N GLY A 357 1.17 0.05 14.40
CA GLY A 357 1.62 -0.57 13.14
C GLY A 357 0.62 -1.55 12.55
N ALA A 358 -0.65 -1.45 12.94
CA ALA A 358 -1.72 -2.36 12.56
C ALA A 358 -2.31 -2.04 11.18
N GLY A 359 -2.83 -3.04 10.48
CA GLY A 359 -3.50 -2.89 9.18
C GLY A 359 -5.00 -3.19 9.21
N GLN A 360 -5.65 -2.93 8.08
CA GLN A 360 -7.04 -3.32 7.84
C GLN A 360 -7.14 -4.01 6.49
N GLN A 361 -7.78 -5.17 6.44
CA GLN A 361 -8.20 -5.84 5.23
C GLN A 361 -9.73 -5.86 5.15
N CYS A 362 -10.27 -5.58 3.98
CA CYS A 362 -11.70 -5.45 3.71
C CYS A 362 -12.06 -6.33 2.52
N CYS A 363 -12.91 -7.33 2.72
CA CYS A 363 -13.28 -8.34 1.74
C CYS A 363 -14.76 -8.24 1.37
N TYR A 364 -15.06 -8.46 0.10
CA TYR A 364 -16.39 -8.29 -0.47
C TYR A 364 -16.79 -9.50 -1.30
N ASP A 365 -18.08 -9.83 -1.26
CA ASP A 365 -18.67 -10.91 -2.04
C ASP A 365 -19.04 -10.46 -3.47
N SER A 366 -19.57 -11.39 -4.27
CA SER A 366 -19.97 -11.12 -5.66
C SER A 366 -21.13 -10.13 -5.81
N THR A 367 -21.89 -9.87 -4.74
CA THR A 367 -22.94 -8.85 -4.73
C THR A 367 -22.40 -7.45 -4.45
N GLY A 368 -21.14 -7.38 -4.00
CA GLY A 368 -20.47 -6.14 -3.60
C GLY A 368 -20.67 -5.78 -2.13
N ALA A 369 -21.28 -6.68 -1.34
CA ALA A 369 -21.43 -6.52 0.10
C ALA A 369 -20.17 -6.97 0.83
N GLN A 370 -19.91 -6.33 1.97
CA GLN A 370 -18.78 -6.68 2.82
C GLN A 370 -19.02 -8.03 3.51
N VAL A 371 -18.00 -8.89 3.50
CA VAL A 371 -18.01 -10.15 4.24
C VAL A 371 -17.52 -9.87 5.66
N LEU A 372 -18.35 -10.16 6.67
CA LEU A 372 -18.03 -9.91 8.07
C LEU A 372 -17.67 -11.20 8.81
N THR A 373 -16.70 -11.12 9.74
CA THR A 373 -16.23 -12.25 10.55
C THR A 373 -17.30 -12.79 11.49
N GLY A 374 -18.30 -11.96 11.82
CA GLY A 374 -19.49 -12.39 12.57
C GLY A 374 -20.44 -13.29 11.78
N ASP A 375 -20.32 -13.34 10.44
CA ASP A 375 -21.22 -14.10 9.56
C ASP A 375 -20.50 -15.22 8.80
N SER A 376 -19.22 -15.05 8.50
CA SER A 376 -18.43 -16.00 7.71
C SER A 376 -16.99 -16.05 8.19
N ILE A 377 -16.38 -17.24 8.07
CA ILE A 377 -14.95 -17.42 8.33
C ILE A 377 -14.07 -16.65 7.34
N GLY A 378 -14.61 -16.25 6.18
CA GLY A 378 -13.92 -15.46 5.18
C GLY A 378 -14.07 -13.94 5.34
N GLY A 379 -14.51 -13.50 6.52
CA GLY A 379 -14.73 -12.10 6.81
C GLY A 379 -13.49 -11.20 6.68
N SER A 380 -13.75 -9.91 6.55
CA SER A 380 -12.77 -8.82 6.59
C SER A 380 -12.06 -8.79 7.94
N THR A 381 -10.73 -8.72 7.98
CA THR A 381 -9.99 -8.75 9.25
C THR A 381 -9.12 -7.51 9.44
N PRO A 382 -9.08 -6.92 10.65
CA PRO A 382 -8.01 -6.02 11.02
C PRO A 382 -6.77 -6.84 11.33
N ASP A 383 -5.57 -6.33 11.08
CA ASP A 383 -4.31 -7.07 11.26
C ASP A 383 -3.44 -6.37 12.31
N ARG A 384 -2.89 -7.10 13.28
CA ARG A 384 -2.00 -6.51 14.29
C ARG A 384 -0.70 -6.01 13.65
N GLY A 385 -0.18 -6.76 12.69
CA GLY A 385 0.94 -6.32 11.85
C GLY A 385 0.42 -5.96 10.47
N HIS A 386 0.63 -4.73 10.02
CA HIS A 386 0.35 -4.34 8.65
C HIS A 386 1.20 -5.19 7.67
N ASP A 387 0.60 -5.71 6.60
CA ASP A 387 1.28 -6.60 5.64
C ASP A 387 2.52 -5.93 5.01
N TRP A 388 2.44 -4.65 4.59
CA TRP A 388 3.65 -3.90 4.13
C TRP A 388 4.54 -3.39 5.26
N GLY A 389 4.24 -3.75 6.50
CA GLY A 389 4.88 -3.18 7.69
C GLY A 389 4.52 -1.71 7.89
N SER A 390 5.21 -1.06 8.81
CA SER A 390 5.03 0.38 9.07
C SER A 390 6.33 1.00 9.58
N PRO A 391 6.75 2.19 9.12
CA PRO A 391 7.88 2.88 9.74
C PRO A 391 7.63 3.14 11.25
N PRO A 392 8.63 2.92 12.12
CA PRO A 392 9.94 2.32 11.85
C PRO A 392 9.85 0.78 11.68
N TYR A 393 10.15 0.28 10.47
CA TYR A 393 9.88 -1.11 10.07
C TYR A 393 10.55 -2.19 10.94
N LYS A 394 11.77 -1.93 11.42
CA LYS A 394 12.57 -2.93 12.14
C LYS A 394 12.02 -3.31 13.52
N LYS A 395 11.01 -2.60 14.01
CA LYS A 395 10.42 -2.80 15.34
C LYS A 395 9.09 -3.54 15.19
N PRO A 396 8.97 -4.78 15.70
CA PRO A 396 7.71 -5.48 15.79
C PRO A 396 6.55 -4.63 16.38
N PRO A 397 5.29 -4.84 15.95
CA PRO A 397 4.86 -5.76 14.90
C PRO A 397 4.87 -5.08 13.51
N ARG A 398 5.92 -4.31 13.19
CA ARG A 398 5.99 -3.47 11.97
C ARG A 398 6.87 -4.04 10.86
N VAL A 399 7.35 -5.27 11.01
CA VAL A 399 8.24 -5.88 10.02
C VAL A 399 7.42 -6.33 8.80
N PRO A 400 7.74 -5.83 7.59
CA PRO A 400 6.99 -6.15 6.38
C PRO A 400 6.85 -7.65 6.13
N GLY A 401 5.61 -8.10 5.93
CA GLY A 401 5.18 -9.48 5.76
C GLY A 401 5.26 -10.30 7.05
N PHE A 402 6.39 -10.28 7.74
CA PHE A 402 6.65 -11.25 8.81
C PHE A 402 5.89 -11.00 10.11
N SER A 403 5.70 -9.74 10.52
CA SER A 403 4.88 -9.45 11.70
C SER A 403 3.40 -9.80 11.44
N HIS A 404 2.90 -9.51 10.24
CA HIS A 404 1.57 -9.93 9.79
C HIS A 404 1.44 -11.45 9.81
N TRP A 405 2.41 -12.17 9.25
CA TRP A 405 2.40 -13.63 9.27
C TRP A 405 2.41 -14.20 10.68
N LYS A 406 3.24 -13.64 11.57
CA LYS A 406 3.36 -14.11 12.95
C LYS A 406 2.07 -13.91 13.74
N TYR A 407 1.48 -12.71 13.70
CA TYR A 407 0.37 -12.35 14.59
C TYR A 407 -1.02 -12.60 14.01
N ASP A 408 -1.14 -12.64 12.69
CA ASP A 408 -2.44 -12.67 12.02
C ASP A 408 -2.62 -13.92 11.15
N VAL A 409 -1.59 -14.37 10.43
CA VAL A 409 -1.72 -15.57 9.56
C VAL A 409 -1.52 -16.86 10.36
N ILE A 410 -0.46 -16.98 11.14
CA ILE A 410 -0.17 -18.20 11.93
C ILE A 410 -1.21 -18.42 13.03
N SER A 411 -1.71 -17.35 13.66
CA SER A 411 -2.84 -17.44 14.59
C SER A 411 -4.13 -17.86 13.89
N PHE A 412 -4.36 -17.44 12.64
CA PHE A 412 -5.45 -17.96 11.82
C PHE A 412 -5.28 -19.45 11.49
N TYR A 413 -4.05 -19.92 11.26
CA TYR A 413 -3.78 -21.36 11.12
C TYR A 413 -4.16 -22.13 12.39
N TYR A 414 -3.76 -21.65 13.57
CA TYR A 414 -4.10 -22.28 14.84
C TYR A 414 -5.61 -22.32 15.07
N CYS A 415 -6.25 -21.17 14.96
CA CYS A 415 -7.64 -21.01 15.37
C CYS A 415 -8.63 -21.47 14.30
N CYS A 416 -8.38 -21.22 13.02
CA CYS A 416 -9.34 -21.51 11.96
C CYS A 416 -9.00 -22.77 11.17
N LEU A 417 -7.80 -22.83 10.60
CA LEU A 417 -7.50 -23.81 9.57
C LEU A 417 -7.19 -25.20 10.12
N TRP A 418 -6.41 -25.29 11.20
CA TRP A 418 -6.00 -26.57 11.76
C TRP A 418 -6.92 -27.07 12.88
N SER A 419 -7.66 -26.19 13.58
CA SER A 419 -8.53 -26.58 14.71
C SER A 419 -10.03 -26.26 14.57
N ASP A 420 -10.46 -25.49 13.57
CA ASP A 420 -11.88 -25.11 13.37
C ASP A 420 -12.54 -24.40 14.58
N ASN A 421 -11.79 -23.54 15.26
CA ASN A 421 -12.18 -22.73 16.41
C ASN A 421 -12.04 -21.22 16.16
N CYS A 422 -12.44 -20.76 14.97
CA CYS A 422 -12.28 -19.38 14.50
C CYS A 422 -12.82 -18.29 15.44
N LYS A 423 -13.79 -18.62 16.31
CA LYS A 423 -14.37 -17.67 17.28
C LYS A 423 -13.32 -16.95 18.14
N TYR A 424 -12.22 -17.63 18.49
CA TYR A 424 -11.14 -17.01 19.26
C TYR A 424 -10.44 -15.93 18.44
N TYR A 425 -10.17 -16.23 17.17
CA TYR A 425 -9.55 -15.30 16.25
C TYR A 425 -10.43 -14.07 16.03
N PHE A 426 -11.71 -14.26 15.69
CA PHE A 426 -12.64 -13.17 15.39
C PHE A 426 -12.98 -12.29 16.60
N THR A 427 -12.80 -12.78 17.82
CA THR A 427 -12.94 -11.94 19.02
C THR A 427 -11.90 -10.81 19.04
N HIS A 428 -10.70 -11.06 18.54
CA HIS A 428 -9.61 -10.07 18.48
C HIS A 428 -9.43 -9.45 17.10
N ARG A 429 -10.08 -10.03 16.09
CA ARG A 429 -10.02 -9.61 14.69
C ARG A 429 -11.44 -9.36 14.14
N PRO A 430 -12.28 -8.54 14.81
CA PRO A 430 -13.63 -8.28 14.34
C PRO A 430 -13.59 -7.42 13.07
N SER A 431 -14.43 -7.71 12.09
CA SER A 431 -14.56 -6.85 10.92
C SER A 431 -15.03 -5.45 11.32
N SER A 432 -14.51 -4.44 10.62
CA SER A 432 -15.16 -3.13 10.56
C SER A 432 -16.57 -3.29 9.99
N ASP A 433 -17.55 -2.57 10.55
CA ASP A 433 -18.94 -2.58 10.08
C ASP A 433 -19.30 -1.33 9.23
N CYS A 434 -18.26 -0.60 8.82
CA CYS A 434 -18.26 0.59 8.00
C CYS A 434 -19.10 1.77 8.51
N ARG A 435 -19.65 1.73 9.73
CA ARG A 435 -20.50 2.82 10.26
C ARG A 435 -19.79 4.16 10.34
N THR A 436 -18.47 4.16 10.50
CA THR A 436 -17.67 5.38 10.57
C THR A 436 -16.92 5.69 9.28
N TYR A 437 -17.03 4.80 8.27
CA TYR A 437 -16.44 5.03 6.97
C TYR A 437 -17.05 6.26 6.31
N ARG A 438 -16.18 7.18 5.91
CA ARG A 438 -16.53 8.34 5.08
C ARG A 438 -15.78 8.23 3.76
N PRO A 439 -16.48 8.10 2.61
CA PRO A 439 -15.80 8.02 1.32
C PRO A 439 -15.01 9.30 1.02
N PRO A 440 -13.86 9.20 0.32
CA PRO A 440 -13.17 10.39 -0.16
C PRO A 440 -14.02 11.11 -1.20
N ARG A 441 -13.76 12.41 -1.37
CA ARG A 441 -14.34 13.18 -2.47
C ARG A 441 -13.43 13.15 -3.68
N VAL A 442 -14.03 12.93 -4.83
CA VAL A 442 -13.37 13.10 -6.13
C VAL A 442 -13.37 14.58 -6.46
N GLY A 443 -12.22 15.12 -6.88
CA GLY A 443 -12.15 16.47 -7.43
C GLY A 443 -13.20 16.66 -8.51
N LYS A 444 -14.07 17.65 -8.34
CA LYS A 444 -15.23 17.87 -9.21
C LYS A 444 -14.78 18.25 -10.61
N GLU A 445 -15.53 17.80 -11.62
CA GLU A 445 -15.39 18.30 -12.98
C GLU A 445 -15.87 19.75 -13.06
N ASN A 446 -14.96 20.68 -12.77
CA ASN A 446 -15.18 22.09 -13.03
C ASN A 446 -14.92 22.38 -14.51
N ILE A 447 -15.50 23.46 -15.03
CA ILE A 447 -15.32 23.89 -16.42
C ILE A 447 -13.83 24.15 -16.75
N CYS A 448 -12.94 24.36 -15.75
CA CYS A 448 -11.50 24.32 -15.97
C CYS A 448 -10.98 22.94 -16.36
N ASN A 449 -11.48 21.86 -15.75
CA ASN A 449 -11.15 20.49 -16.15
C ASN A 449 -11.61 20.20 -17.58
N THR A 450 -12.67 20.88 -18.06
CA THR A 450 -13.12 20.93 -19.48
C THR A 450 -12.09 21.56 -20.45
N PHE A 451 -11.08 22.26 -19.96
CA PHE A 451 -9.94 22.71 -20.77
C PHE A 451 -8.65 21.91 -20.48
N ILE A 452 -8.58 21.17 -19.36
CA ILE A 452 -7.35 20.52 -18.86
C ILE A 452 -7.24 19.04 -19.26
N LEU A 453 -8.35 18.31 -19.37
CA LEU A 453 -8.39 16.97 -20.01
C LEU A 453 -8.04 17.03 -21.52
N PHE A 454 -7.87 18.25 -22.06
CA PHE A 454 -8.25 18.61 -23.42
C PHE A 454 -7.14 19.31 -24.22
N SER A 455 -5.87 19.11 -23.84
CA SER A 455 -4.74 19.47 -24.70
C SER A 455 -3.48 18.73 -24.30
N ILE A 456 -2.94 17.96 -25.26
CA ILE A 456 -1.54 17.47 -25.27
C ILE A 456 -0.53 18.64 -25.10
N TYR A 457 -1.03 19.88 -25.22
CA TYR A 457 -0.28 21.13 -25.19
C TYR A 457 -0.50 22.02 -23.93
N PHE A 458 -1.28 21.59 -22.92
CA PHE A 458 -1.51 22.38 -21.71
C PHE A 458 -0.91 21.77 -20.45
N LEU A 459 0.14 22.42 -19.95
CA LEU A 459 0.73 22.21 -18.63
C LEU A 459 -0.03 23.05 -17.59
N PHE A 460 -1.24 22.61 -17.21
CA PHE A 460 -1.83 23.13 -15.96
C PHE A 460 -1.26 22.34 -14.79
N ASN A 461 -0.31 22.96 -14.11
CA ASN A 461 0.10 22.49 -12.79
C ASN A 461 -1.10 22.67 -11.83
N PHE A 462 -1.77 21.58 -11.47
CA PHE A 462 -2.80 21.59 -10.43
C PHE A 462 -2.18 22.10 -9.14
N ILE A 463 -2.82 23.05 -8.44
CA ILE A 463 -2.49 23.37 -7.05
C ILE A 463 -3.65 22.88 -6.22
N VAL A 464 -3.35 21.99 -5.28
CA VAL A 464 -4.16 21.84 -4.05
C VAL A 464 -3.25 22.27 -2.92
N LYS A 465 -3.42 23.49 -2.41
CA LYS A 465 -2.75 23.94 -1.18
C LYS A 465 -3.55 23.42 0.01
N LEU A 466 -2.96 22.52 0.80
CA LEU A 466 -3.53 22.03 2.06
C LEU A 466 -2.95 22.81 3.25
N TYR A 467 -3.81 23.42 4.06
CA TYR A 467 -3.42 24.29 5.18
C TYR A 467 -3.20 23.57 6.54
N SER A 468 -3.28 22.24 6.61
CA SER A 468 -2.96 21.50 7.83
C SER A 468 -1.44 21.34 8.01
N CYS A 469 -0.96 21.16 9.26
CA CYS A 469 0.42 21.30 9.79
C CYS A 469 1.60 20.64 9.04
N LYS A 470 1.38 20.00 7.89
CA LYS A 470 2.37 19.69 6.85
C LYS A 470 1.79 20.16 5.53
N MET A 471 2.34 21.24 4.97
CA MET A 471 1.88 21.83 3.71
C MET A 471 2.16 20.82 2.58
N HIS A 472 1.11 20.17 2.08
CA HIS A 472 1.21 19.29 0.90
C HIS A 472 0.69 20.08 -0.31
N THR A 473 1.45 20.04 -1.39
CA THR A 473 1.03 20.61 -2.68
C THR A 473 1.30 19.57 -3.74
N ILE A 474 0.21 19.10 -4.36
CA ILE A 474 0.24 18.12 -5.43
C ILE A 474 0.30 18.91 -6.73
N LEU A 475 1.35 18.72 -7.53
CA LEU A 475 1.56 19.38 -8.82
C LEU A 475 1.80 18.28 -9.88
N ILE A 476 1.17 18.38 -11.06
CA ILE A 476 1.22 17.34 -12.12
C ILE A 476 1.42 18.00 -13.48
N SER A 477 2.25 17.40 -14.32
CA SER A 477 2.74 17.95 -15.60
C SER A 477 2.62 16.90 -16.71
N PRO A 478 1.77 17.09 -17.74
CA PRO A 478 1.77 16.27 -18.94
C PRO A 478 2.50 16.98 -20.09
N PHE A 479 3.58 16.39 -20.66
CA PHE A 479 4.02 16.75 -22.02
C PHE A 479 4.84 15.65 -22.73
N ASN A 480 4.60 15.55 -24.04
CA ASN A 480 5.19 14.68 -25.07
C ASN A 480 6.39 13.79 -24.69
N SER A 481 6.11 12.50 -24.54
CA SER A 481 6.79 11.36 -25.17
C SER A 481 6.18 10.09 -24.57
N TYR A 482 6.11 9.01 -25.34
CA TYR A 482 5.68 7.66 -24.91
C TYR A 482 6.64 7.01 -23.90
N GLN A 483 7.17 7.80 -22.97
CA GLN A 483 8.10 7.40 -21.93
C GLN A 483 7.50 7.89 -20.62
N LEU A 484 7.15 6.96 -19.74
CA LEU A 484 6.93 7.31 -18.35
C LEU A 484 8.18 7.99 -17.84
N ILE A 485 8.07 9.28 -17.60
CA ILE A 485 9.10 10.03 -16.91
C ILE A 485 9.10 9.47 -15.48
N TYR A 486 10.20 8.82 -15.11
CA TYR A 486 10.55 8.60 -13.72
C TYR A 486 10.73 9.98 -13.08
N VAL A 487 9.63 10.63 -12.70
CA VAL A 487 9.71 11.78 -11.81
C VAL A 487 10.09 11.17 -10.47
N THR A 488 11.36 11.31 -10.10
CA THR A 488 11.80 11.13 -8.73
C THR A 488 11.05 12.18 -7.91
N LEU A 489 9.81 11.89 -7.50
CA LEU A 489 9.25 12.60 -6.35
C LEU A 489 10.29 12.39 -5.26
N CYS A 490 10.88 13.48 -4.76
CA CYS A 490 11.51 13.44 -3.44
C CYS A 490 10.40 13.01 -2.48
N LEU A 491 10.26 11.69 -2.30
CA LEU A 491 9.21 11.09 -1.50
C LEU A 491 9.39 11.66 -0.10
N VAL A 492 8.44 12.49 0.30
CA VAL A 492 8.24 12.83 1.70
C VAL A 492 8.12 11.48 2.43
N PRO A 493 8.79 11.28 3.58
CA PRO A 493 8.66 10.04 4.34
C PRO A 493 7.17 9.67 4.49
N GLY A 494 6.80 8.47 4.04
CA GLY A 494 5.44 7.94 4.10
C GLY A 494 4.59 8.06 2.82
N VAL A 495 5.09 8.58 1.70
CA VAL A 495 4.37 8.54 0.41
C VAL A 495 4.52 7.17 -0.24
N PHE A 496 3.40 6.57 -0.63
CA PHE A 496 3.33 5.28 -1.31
C PHE A 496 2.99 5.50 -2.79
N VAL A 497 3.71 4.83 -3.68
CA VAL A 497 3.45 4.87 -5.12
C VAL A 497 3.14 3.46 -5.60
N PHE A 498 2.01 3.31 -6.26
CA PHE A 498 1.54 2.06 -6.83
C PHE A 498 1.33 2.24 -8.33
N SER A 499 1.80 1.28 -9.13
CA SER A 499 1.60 1.30 -10.59
C SER A 499 1.30 -0.13 -11.05
N PRO A 500 0.02 -0.47 -11.27
CA PRO A 500 -0.36 -1.82 -11.69
C PRO A 500 0.11 -2.13 -13.12
N LYS A 501 0.24 -1.09 -13.96
CA LYS A 501 0.75 -1.14 -15.33
C LYS A 501 1.46 0.18 -15.59
N ALA A 502 2.41 0.18 -16.53
CA ALA A 502 3.20 1.37 -16.87
C ALA A 502 2.32 2.61 -17.10
N SER A 503 1.17 2.50 -17.76
CA SER A 503 0.28 3.62 -18.04
C SER A 503 -0.47 4.23 -16.85
N ASN A 504 -0.46 3.58 -15.68
CA ASN A 504 -1.28 3.97 -14.52
C ASN A 504 -0.39 4.15 -13.29
N VAL A 505 -0.49 5.30 -12.64
CA VAL A 505 0.26 5.60 -11.41
C VAL A 505 -0.69 6.16 -10.37
N THR A 506 -0.70 5.54 -9.20
CA THR A 506 -1.43 6.00 -8.02
C THR A 506 -0.42 6.42 -6.97
N VAL A 507 -0.49 7.68 -6.54
CA VAL A 507 0.32 8.25 -5.47
C VAL A 507 -0.57 8.48 -4.27
N MET A 508 -0.16 7.95 -3.12
CA MET A 508 -0.97 7.85 -1.92
C MET A 508 -0.19 8.48 -0.77
N PHE A 509 -0.79 9.47 -0.12
CA PHE A 509 -0.12 10.31 0.86
C PHE A 509 -0.50 9.93 2.30
N PRO A 510 0.37 10.19 3.30
CA PRO A 510 0.06 10.05 4.73
C PRO A 510 -1.22 10.75 5.18
N SER A 511 -1.63 11.81 4.48
CA SER A 511 -2.88 12.51 4.74
C SER A 511 -4.14 11.71 4.40
N GLY A 512 -4.02 10.58 3.69
CA GLY A 512 -5.14 9.88 3.07
C GLY A 512 -5.53 10.43 1.69
N THR A 513 -4.80 11.43 1.19
CA THR A 513 -4.98 11.95 -0.17
C THR A 513 -4.49 10.93 -1.20
N GLY A 514 -5.27 10.69 -2.24
CA GLY A 514 -4.92 9.87 -3.39
C GLY A 514 -4.82 10.70 -4.66
N VAL A 515 -3.86 10.36 -5.52
CA VAL A 515 -3.67 10.97 -6.84
C VAL A 515 -3.49 9.83 -7.83
N GLU A 516 -4.41 9.69 -8.76
CA GLU A 516 -4.34 8.69 -9.81
C GLU A 516 -4.14 9.36 -11.17
N VAL A 517 -3.10 8.95 -11.87
CA VAL A 517 -2.78 9.35 -13.24
C VAL A 517 -2.93 8.13 -14.13
N ARG A 518 -3.77 8.22 -15.16
CA ARG A 518 -3.90 7.19 -16.20
C ARG A 518 -3.59 7.81 -17.56
N ALA A 519 -2.75 7.15 -18.34
CA ALA A 519 -2.44 7.54 -19.71
C ALA A 519 -3.02 6.50 -20.69
N GLY A 520 -3.76 6.94 -21.71
CA GLY A 520 -4.34 6.05 -22.72
C GLY A 520 -4.74 6.81 -23.96
N GLU A 521 -4.53 6.21 -25.14
CA GLU A 521 -5.01 6.72 -26.45
C GLU A 521 -4.75 8.22 -26.68
N GLY A 522 -3.58 8.73 -26.29
CA GLY A 522 -3.22 10.15 -26.47
C GLY A 522 -3.80 11.13 -25.44
N VAL A 523 -4.51 10.65 -24.42
CA VAL A 523 -5.05 11.43 -23.30
C VAL A 523 -4.40 11.00 -21.98
N MET A 524 -4.20 11.97 -21.08
CA MET A 524 -3.84 11.72 -19.69
C MET A 524 -4.99 12.18 -18.79
N THR A 525 -5.53 11.26 -17.99
CA THR A 525 -6.57 11.57 -17.01
C THR A 525 -5.95 11.65 -15.62
N LEU A 526 -6.34 12.68 -14.88
CA LEU A 526 -5.96 12.88 -13.49
C LEU A 526 -7.20 12.78 -12.60
N THR A 527 -7.12 11.95 -11.56
CA THR A 527 -8.13 11.87 -10.50
C THR A 527 -7.48 12.21 -9.16
N VAL A 528 -8.06 13.16 -8.42
CA VAL A 528 -7.63 13.49 -7.06
C VAL A 528 -8.72 13.07 -6.08
N LEU A 529 -8.34 12.28 -5.09
CA LEU A 529 -9.19 11.78 -4.02
C LEU A 529 -8.80 12.48 -2.72
N LEU A 530 -9.72 13.23 -2.13
CA LEU A 530 -9.49 13.92 -0.87
C LEU A 530 -10.29 13.31 0.28
N PRO A 531 -9.65 13.04 1.43
CA PRO A 531 -10.35 12.66 2.64
C PRO A 531 -11.21 13.81 3.16
N HIS A 532 -12.25 13.45 3.91
CA HIS A 532 -13.24 14.38 4.46
C HIS A 532 -12.60 15.52 5.29
N ASP A 533 -11.52 15.24 6.03
CA ASP A 533 -10.89 16.20 6.92
C ASP A 533 -10.21 17.38 6.20
N LEU A 534 -10.02 17.27 4.88
CA LEU A 534 -9.40 18.31 4.05
C LEU A 534 -10.42 19.19 3.32
N GLN A 535 -11.73 18.97 3.54
CA GLN A 535 -12.77 19.85 3.00
C GLN A 535 -12.60 21.28 3.51
N ASN A 536 -12.87 22.29 2.67
CA ASN A 536 -12.64 23.71 2.94
C ASN A 536 -11.17 24.11 3.18
N HIS A 537 -10.24 23.16 3.10
CA HIS A 537 -8.81 23.41 3.26
C HIS A 537 -8.06 23.35 1.92
N THR A 538 -8.80 23.34 0.80
CA THR A 538 -8.26 23.33 -0.55
C THR A 538 -8.55 24.63 -1.27
N LEU A 539 -7.62 25.05 -2.13
CA LEU A 539 -7.79 26.14 -3.07
C LEU A 539 -7.09 25.77 -4.37
N GLY A 540 -7.68 26.14 -5.50
CA GLY A 540 -7.14 25.90 -6.82
C GLY A 540 -8.22 25.52 -7.82
N LEU A 541 -7.81 24.87 -8.91
CA LEU A 541 -8.71 24.49 -10.02
C LEU A 541 -9.77 23.45 -9.63
N LEU A 542 -9.54 22.71 -8.54
CA LEU A 542 -10.49 21.77 -7.97
C LEU A 542 -11.44 22.40 -6.93
N GLY A 543 -11.33 23.71 -6.69
CA GLY A 543 -12.16 24.44 -5.72
C GLY A 543 -11.82 24.13 -4.26
N THR A 544 -12.81 24.37 -3.39
CA THR A 544 -12.77 24.13 -1.94
C THR A 544 -13.16 22.70 -1.55
N MET A 545 -13.68 21.95 -2.53
CA MET A 545 -14.13 20.55 -2.44
C MET A 545 -15.10 20.30 -1.29
N ASN A 546 -15.95 21.29 -0.98
CA ASN A 546 -16.88 21.30 0.14
C ASN A 546 -18.34 20.92 -0.24
N ASP A 547 -18.58 20.47 -1.47
CA ASP A 547 -19.89 20.17 -2.08
C ASP A 547 -20.76 21.41 -2.40
N ASP A 548 -20.23 22.62 -2.22
CA ASP A 548 -20.89 23.85 -2.65
C ASP A 548 -20.37 24.29 -4.03
N PRO A 549 -21.17 24.16 -5.12
CA PRO A 549 -20.75 24.62 -6.44
C PRO A 549 -20.50 26.14 -6.51
N GLU A 550 -21.11 26.92 -5.64
CA GLU A 550 -21.11 28.38 -5.76
C GLU A 550 -19.76 29.01 -5.40
N ASP A 551 -18.91 28.31 -4.63
CA ASP A 551 -17.58 28.82 -4.21
C ASP A 551 -16.39 28.13 -4.90
N ASP A 552 -16.66 27.10 -5.73
CA ASP A 552 -15.63 26.31 -6.41
C ASP A 552 -14.75 27.18 -7.34
N LEU A 553 -15.31 28.24 -7.93
CA LEU A 553 -14.61 29.20 -8.79
C LEU A 553 -14.07 30.42 -8.01
N THR A 554 -13.45 30.16 -6.85
CA THR A 554 -12.72 31.19 -6.09
C THR A 554 -11.31 31.39 -6.65
N SER A 555 -11.01 32.59 -7.15
CA SER A 555 -9.71 32.91 -7.76
C SER A 555 -8.58 33.01 -6.72
N SER A 556 -7.33 33.03 -7.19
CA SER A 556 -6.13 33.09 -6.33
C SER A 556 -6.05 34.34 -5.43
N ASN A 557 -6.81 35.40 -5.76
CA ASN A 557 -6.98 36.61 -4.95
C ASN A 557 -8.25 36.62 -4.08
N GLY A 558 -9.00 35.51 -4.01
CA GLY A 558 -10.17 35.33 -3.15
C GLY A 558 -11.51 35.84 -3.70
N ALA A 559 -11.60 36.16 -5.00
CA ALA A 559 -12.86 36.57 -5.63
C ALA A 559 -13.62 35.35 -6.18
N VAL A 560 -14.92 35.27 -5.89
CA VAL A 560 -15.79 34.19 -6.41
C VAL A 560 -16.34 34.58 -7.77
N ILE A 561 -16.19 33.72 -8.76
CA ILE A 561 -16.72 33.89 -10.12
C ILE A 561 -18.00 33.04 -10.27
N SER A 562 -19.02 33.59 -10.93
CA SER A 562 -20.29 32.89 -11.12
C SER A 562 -20.15 31.70 -12.07
N LEU A 563 -20.88 30.61 -11.78
CA LEU A 563 -20.98 29.43 -12.66
C LEU A 563 -21.62 29.73 -14.02
N ASN A 564 -22.37 30.83 -14.14
CA ASN A 564 -23.00 31.28 -15.39
C ASN A 564 -22.08 32.19 -16.23
N SER A 565 -20.84 32.38 -15.81
CA SER A 565 -19.85 33.19 -16.55
C SER A 565 -19.52 32.59 -17.91
N SER A 566 -19.04 33.42 -18.84
CA SER A 566 -18.70 32.95 -20.18
C SER A 566 -17.49 32.00 -20.13
N ALA A 567 -17.35 31.13 -21.13
CA ALA A 567 -16.19 30.23 -21.24
C ALA A 567 -14.84 31.00 -21.25
N GLN A 568 -14.85 32.24 -21.75
CA GLN A 568 -13.70 33.17 -21.72
C GLN A 568 -13.35 33.61 -20.29
N ASP A 569 -14.34 33.99 -19.50
CA ASP A 569 -14.15 34.41 -18.10
C ASP A 569 -13.62 33.24 -17.27
N ILE A 570 -14.16 32.05 -17.51
CA ILE A 570 -13.71 30.82 -16.85
C ILE A 570 -12.27 30.47 -17.26
N PHE A 571 -11.91 30.57 -18.54
CA PHE A 571 -10.52 30.38 -18.97
C PHE A 571 -9.56 31.37 -18.31
N THR A 572 -9.98 32.63 -18.18
CA THR A 572 -9.20 33.67 -17.48
C THR A 572 -8.99 33.31 -16.01
N TYR A 573 -10.01 32.76 -15.35
CA TYR A 573 -9.91 32.20 -14.01
C TYR A 573 -8.90 31.04 -13.94
N CYS A 574 -9.00 30.06 -14.83
CA CYS A 574 -8.10 28.91 -14.82
C CYS A 574 -6.64 29.36 -15.03
N ALA A 575 -6.40 30.27 -15.98
CA ALA A 575 -5.09 30.86 -16.24
C ALA A 575 -4.53 31.63 -15.03
N GLY A 576 -5.39 32.23 -14.21
CA GLY A 576 -5.01 32.93 -12.97
C GLY A 576 -4.42 32.04 -11.87
N TRP A 577 -4.52 30.71 -12.00
CA TRP A 577 -3.89 29.71 -11.14
C TRP A 577 -2.55 29.18 -11.70
N ALA A 578 -2.06 29.71 -12.82
CA ALA A 578 -0.79 29.31 -13.40
C ALA A 578 0.39 29.54 -12.44
N ILE A 579 1.28 28.54 -12.38
CA ILE A 579 2.44 28.54 -11.47
C ILE A 579 3.60 29.29 -12.10
N THR A 580 4.32 30.06 -11.29
CA THR A 580 5.56 30.74 -11.68
C THR A 580 6.80 29.94 -11.27
N ASN A 581 7.99 30.35 -11.66
CA ASN A 581 9.21 29.65 -11.21
C ASN A 581 9.44 29.81 -9.70
N GLU A 582 9.05 30.94 -9.13
CA GLU A 582 9.20 31.25 -7.69
C GLU A 582 8.23 30.45 -6.80
N THR A 583 7.08 30.04 -7.35
CA THR A 583 6.03 29.31 -6.63
C THR A 583 6.05 27.80 -6.92
N SER A 584 6.98 27.35 -7.79
CA SER A 584 7.18 25.94 -8.10
C SER A 584 7.72 25.17 -6.91
N LEU A 585 7.13 24.00 -6.63
CA LEU A 585 7.66 23.06 -5.63
C LEU A 585 8.37 21.85 -6.28
N PHE A 586 8.45 21.82 -7.61
CA PHE A 586 9.16 20.80 -8.34
C PHE A 586 10.68 20.99 -8.26
N THR A 587 11.37 19.87 -8.12
CA THR A 587 12.81 19.76 -8.34
C THR A 587 13.04 18.94 -9.60
N TYR A 588 13.90 19.42 -10.49
CA TYR A 588 14.19 18.77 -11.76
C TYR A 588 15.62 18.23 -11.72
N ASP A 589 15.80 16.95 -12.01
CA ASP A 589 17.05 16.21 -11.81
C ASP A 589 17.81 15.92 -13.11
N SER A 590 17.36 16.46 -14.24
CA SER A 590 18.07 16.37 -15.52
C SER A 590 17.97 17.65 -16.34
N THR A 591 18.99 17.88 -17.18
CA THR A 591 19.04 19.01 -18.11
C THR A 591 17.84 19.05 -19.04
N PHE A 592 17.34 17.87 -19.47
CA PHE A 592 16.10 17.76 -20.24
C PHE A 592 14.93 18.34 -19.44
N LEU A 593 14.73 17.88 -18.20
CA LEU A 593 13.62 18.35 -17.38
C LEU A 593 13.72 19.85 -17.06
N LEU A 594 14.93 20.37 -16.87
CA LEU A 594 15.13 21.80 -16.59
C LEU A 594 14.81 22.65 -17.80
N ASN A 595 15.33 22.28 -18.98
CA ASN A 595 15.04 23.00 -20.20
C ASN A 595 13.55 22.96 -20.55
N GLU A 596 12.92 21.80 -20.42
CA GLU A 596 11.52 21.59 -20.81
C GLU A 596 10.51 22.08 -19.76
N TYR A 597 10.83 22.09 -18.47
CA TYR A 597 9.84 22.38 -17.41
C TYR A 597 10.19 23.52 -16.46
N TYR A 598 11.46 23.94 -16.35
CA TYR A 598 11.86 25.06 -15.50
C TYR A 598 12.12 26.33 -16.32
N TYR A 599 12.90 26.22 -17.40
CA TYR A 599 13.24 27.36 -18.25
C TYR A 599 12.22 27.64 -19.33
N ALA A 600 11.58 26.60 -19.87
CA ALA A 600 10.47 26.79 -20.77
C ALA A 600 9.27 27.42 -20.02
N PRO A 601 8.46 28.25 -20.71
CA PRO A 601 7.19 28.69 -20.18
C PRO A 601 6.33 27.48 -19.76
N LYS A 602 5.89 27.48 -18.50
CA LYS A 602 5.02 26.42 -17.96
C LYS A 602 3.65 26.36 -18.61
N HIS A 603 3.27 27.37 -19.40
CA HIS A 603 2.11 27.39 -20.26
C HIS A 603 2.40 28.36 -21.40
N ASP A 604 1.73 28.21 -22.55
CA ASP A 604 1.76 29.20 -23.61
C ASP A 604 0.84 30.38 -23.23
N PRO A 605 1.37 31.56 -22.86
CA PRO A 605 0.54 32.70 -22.47
C PRO A 605 -0.21 33.31 -23.65
N SER A 606 0.14 32.94 -24.89
CA SER A 606 -0.50 33.42 -26.12
C SER A 606 -1.60 32.49 -26.64
N PHE A 607 -1.73 31.30 -26.05
CA PHE A 607 -2.78 30.38 -26.44
C PHE A 607 -4.15 30.90 -26.02
N ILE A 608 -5.09 30.83 -26.95
CA ILE A 608 -6.49 31.14 -26.75
C ILE A 608 -7.28 29.94 -27.29
N PRO A 609 -8.03 29.21 -26.45
CA PRO A 609 -8.79 28.05 -26.90
C PRO A 609 -9.95 28.49 -27.80
N ASN A 610 -10.44 27.55 -28.60
CA ASN A 610 -11.66 27.77 -29.34
C ASN A 610 -12.88 27.60 -28.43
N PHE A 611 -13.39 28.68 -27.84
CA PHE A 611 -14.47 28.63 -26.85
C PHE A 611 -15.81 28.04 -27.32
N SER A 612 -15.98 27.79 -28.62
CA SER A 612 -17.15 27.13 -29.19
C SER A 612 -16.80 26.40 -30.47
N VAL A 613 -17.37 25.22 -30.69
CA VAL A 613 -17.20 24.50 -31.96
C VAL A 613 -18.43 24.68 -32.84
N THR A 614 -18.21 24.99 -34.11
CA THR A 614 -19.27 25.13 -35.12
C THR A 614 -19.61 23.76 -35.70
N GLU A 615 -20.87 23.34 -35.57
CA GLU A 615 -21.39 22.12 -36.20
C GLU A 615 -21.76 22.43 -37.66
N ASP A 616 -20.75 22.43 -38.54
CA ASP A 616 -20.92 22.64 -39.98
C ASP A 616 -21.42 21.35 -40.64
N PRO A 617 -22.60 21.32 -41.28
CA PRO A 617 -23.13 20.15 -41.97
C PRO A 617 -22.23 19.61 -43.09
N GLU A 618 -21.32 20.42 -43.64
CA GLU A 618 -20.35 19.98 -44.66
C GLU A 618 -19.08 19.37 -44.05
N ASP A 619 -18.93 19.39 -42.72
CA ASP A 619 -17.77 18.85 -42.03
C ASP A 619 -17.80 17.31 -42.04
N PRO A 620 -16.83 16.63 -42.69
CA PRO A 620 -16.82 15.17 -42.78
C PRO A 620 -16.64 14.47 -41.44
N LEU A 621 -16.22 15.18 -40.38
CA LEU A 621 -16.10 14.64 -39.03
C LEU A 621 -17.38 14.76 -38.20
N LEU A 622 -18.37 15.57 -38.63
CA LEU A 622 -19.56 15.84 -37.83
C LEU A 622 -20.43 14.58 -37.66
N GLU A 623 -20.73 13.86 -38.73
CA GLU A 623 -21.56 12.66 -38.66
C GLU A 623 -20.91 11.53 -37.81
N PRO A 624 -19.62 11.18 -38.01
CA PRO A 624 -18.92 10.26 -37.10
C PRO A 624 -18.88 10.74 -35.64
N ALA A 625 -18.67 12.04 -35.40
CA ALA A 625 -18.67 12.60 -34.04
C ALA A 625 -20.03 12.47 -33.36
N LEU A 626 -21.14 12.72 -34.08
CA LEU A 626 -22.48 12.57 -33.54
C LEU A 626 -22.83 11.12 -33.19
N ILE A 627 -22.28 10.14 -33.93
CA ILE A 627 -22.46 8.72 -33.66
C ILE A 627 -21.66 8.30 -32.41
N LEU A 628 -20.39 8.71 -32.34
CA LEU A 628 -19.49 8.38 -31.23
C LEU A 628 -19.91 9.07 -29.93
N CYS A 629 -20.18 10.37 -30.00
CA CYS A 629 -20.41 11.23 -28.86
C CYS A 629 -21.91 11.33 -28.54
N ALA A 630 -22.45 10.29 -27.91
CA ALA A 630 -23.84 10.22 -27.47
C ALA A 630 -23.95 10.02 -25.95
N GLY A 631 -25.03 10.51 -25.34
CA GLY A 631 -25.30 10.38 -23.91
C GLY A 631 -24.58 11.41 -23.03
N GLU A 632 -24.34 11.05 -21.76
CA GLU A 632 -23.59 11.91 -20.83
C GLU A 632 -22.12 12.02 -21.29
N GLY A 633 -21.58 13.24 -21.24
CA GLY A 633 -20.23 13.53 -21.73
C GLY A 633 -20.13 13.78 -23.25
N ALA A 634 -21.24 13.66 -23.99
CA ALA A 634 -21.28 13.89 -25.44
C ALA A 634 -20.79 15.29 -25.84
N SER A 635 -21.10 16.33 -25.07
CA SER A 635 -20.63 17.69 -25.33
C SER A 635 -19.11 17.80 -25.35
N PHE A 636 -18.44 17.15 -24.39
CA PHE A 636 -16.98 17.14 -24.28
C PHE A 636 -16.34 16.34 -25.42
N CYS A 637 -16.86 15.14 -25.68
CA CYS A 637 -16.44 14.30 -26.78
C CYS A 637 -16.55 15.02 -28.14
N LYS A 638 -17.68 15.69 -28.41
CA LYS A 638 -17.88 16.44 -29.65
C LYS A 638 -16.93 17.61 -29.77
N TYR A 639 -16.76 18.37 -28.69
CA TYR A 639 -15.87 19.51 -28.66
C TYR A 639 -14.45 19.10 -29.06
N ASP A 640 -13.91 18.01 -28.50
CA ASP A 640 -12.57 17.52 -28.84
C ASP A 640 -12.47 16.94 -30.23
N THR A 641 -13.46 16.15 -30.62
CA THR A 641 -13.46 15.53 -31.94
C THR A 641 -13.35 16.61 -33.01
N LEU A 642 -14.12 17.69 -32.88
CA LEU A 642 -14.21 18.73 -33.87
C LEU A 642 -13.11 19.80 -33.72
N SER A 643 -12.66 20.11 -32.49
CA SER A 643 -11.57 21.08 -32.26
C SER A 643 -10.18 20.49 -32.55
N MET A 644 -9.93 19.23 -32.16
CA MET A 644 -8.67 18.53 -32.43
C MET A 644 -8.68 17.76 -33.75
N ARG A 645 -9.84 17.69 -34.43
CA ARG A 645 -10.02 16.94 -35.68
C ARG A 645 -9.68 15.44 -35.53
N SER A 646 -10.04 14.83 -34.39
CA SER A 646 -9.71 13.43 -34.08
C SER A 646 -10.83 12.70 -33.33
N LEU A 647 -11.35 11.62 -33.93
CA LEU A 647 -12.32 10.73 -33.27
C LEU A 647 -11.72 9.95 -32.10
N GLU A 648 -10.43 9.64 -32.17
CA GLU A 648 -9.70 8.95 -31.08
C GLU A 648 -9.70 9.82 -29.82
N GLN A 649 -9.39 11.12 -29.95
CA GLN A 649 -9.44 12.05 -28.81
C GLN A 649 -10.86 12.23 -28.26
N GLY A 650 -11.86 12.34 -29.13
CA GLY A 650 -13.26 12.37 -28.70
C GLY A 650 -13.64 11.14 -27.88
N ASN A 651 -13.26 9.94 -28.33
CA ASN A 651 -13.53 8.69 -27.64
C ASN A 651 -12.81 8.60 -26.28
N ALA A 652 -11.52 8.94 -26.25
CA ALA A 652 -10.72 8.93 -25.03
C ALA A 652 -11.30 9.89 -23.96
N THR A 653 -11.76 11.06 -24.38
CA THR A 653 -12.48 12.01 -23.53
C THR A 653 -13.79 11.45 -23.00
N LEU A 654 -14.58 10.81 -23.86
CA LEU A 654 -15.85 10.20 -23.45
C LEU A 654 -15.61 9.13 -22.38
N LEU A 655 -14.60 8.29 -22.56
CA LEU A 655 -14.19 7.27 -21.59
C LEU A 655 -13.68 7.89 -20.29
N ALA A 656 -12.91 8.98 -20.36
CA ALA A 656 -12.44 9.70 -19.18
C ALA A 656 -13.60 10.28 -18.35
N PHE A 657 -14.56 10.93 -19.00
CA PHE A 657 -15.78 11.46 -18.38
C PHE A 657 -16.60 10.33 -17.72
N GLN A 658 -16.83 9.24 -18.44
CA GLN A 658 -17.57 8.09 -17.91
C GLN A 658 -16.86 7.47 -16.70
N SER A 659 -15.53 7.34 -16.75
CA SER A 659 -14.73 6.87 -15.62
C SER A 659 -14.90 7.81 -14.42
N HIS A 660 -14.78 9.12 -14.60
CA HIS A 660 -14.96 10.11 -13.53
C HIS A 660 -16.35 10.02 -12.89
N THR A 661 -17.41 9.99 -13.71
CA THR A 661 -18.80 9.86 -13.25
C THR A 661 -19.02 8.54 -12.51
N SER A 662 -18.43 7.45 -12.97
CA SER A 662 -18.51 6.15 -12.29
C SER A 662 -17.83 6.18 -10.92
N THR A 663 -16.65 6.79 -10.80
CA THR A 663 -15.93 6.96 -9.53
C THR A 663 -16.72 7.83 -8.56
N LYS A 664 -17.28 8.95 -9.05
CA LYS A 664 -18.12 9.83 -8.23
C LYS A 664 -19.33 9.10 -7.67
N LYS A 665 -20.05 8.36 -8.52
CA LYS A 665 -21.20 7.54 -8.11
C LYS A 665 -20.81 6.45 -7.13
N ALA A 666 -19.67 5.78 -7.36
CA ALA A 666 -19.18 4.74 -6.46
C ALA A 666 -18.83 5.27 -5.07
N LEU A 667 -18.43 6.54 -4.96
CA LEU A 667 -18.04 7.20 -3.70
C LEU A 667 -19.19 7.98 -3.04
N GLU A 668 -20.44 7.77 -3.48
CA GLU A 668 -21.59 8.31 -2.76
C GLU A 668 -21.67 7.68 -1.35
N PRO A 669 -21.98 8.48 -0.31
CA PRO A 669 -22.18 7.97 1.04
C PRO A 669 -23.33 6.96 1.07
N VAL A 670 -23.14 5.88 1.82
CA VAL A 670 -24.20 4.91 2.13
C VAL A 670 -24.36 4.81 3.64
N GLN A 671 -25.57 4.46 4.08
CA GLN A 671 -25.87 4.31 5.51
C GLN A 671 -25.80 2.83 5.91
N SER A 672 -24.96 2.53 6.91
CA SER A 672 -24.88 1.23 7.57
C SER A 672 -25.50 1.31 8.96
N CYS A 673 -26.26 0.28 9.35
CA CYS A 673 -26.76 0.11 10.71
C CYS A 673 -25.84 -0.76 11.57
N GLY A 674 -24.77 -1.29 11.00
CA GLY A 674 -23.81 -2.17 11.66
C GLY A 674 -24.31 -3.59 11.87
N TRP A 675 -23.37 -4.46 12.26
CA TRP A 675 -23.65 -5.88 12.45
C TRP A 675 -24.46 -6.16 13.73
N LEU A 676 -25.39 -7.12 13.63
CA LEU A 676 -26.13 -7.65 14.78
C LEU A 676 -25.65 -9.05 15.12
N SER A 677 -25.47 -9.31 16.42
CA SER A 677 -25.09 -10.63 16.91
C SER A 677 -26.27 -11.61 16.91
N PRO A 678 -26.04 -12.89 16.56
CA PRO A 678 -27.06 -13.91 16.75
C PRO A 678 -27.43 -14.04 18.24
N PRO A 679 -28.72 -14.23 18.59
CA PRO A 679 -29.12 -14.42 19.97
C PRO A 679 -28.54 -15.72 20.55
N ASN A 680 -28.18 -15.71 21.83
CA ASN A 680 -27.76 -16.93 22.52
C ASN A 680 -28.85 -18.00 22.41
N HIS A 681 -28.49 -19.22 22.03
CA HIS A 681 -29.46 -20.31 21.74
C HIS A 681 -30.46 -19.98 20.62
N GLY A 682 -30.09 -19.12 19.67
CA GLY A 682 -30.84 -18.89 18.46
C GLY A 682 -29.92 -18.67 17.26
N GLN A 683 -30.52 -18.22 16.16
CA GLN A 683 -29.88 -18.02 14.87
C GLN A 683 -30.30 -16.67 14.29
N LYS A 684 -29.47 -16.15 13.40
CA LYS A 684 -29.69 -14.92 12.65
C LYS A 684 -29.58 -15.26 11.16
N GLU A 685 -30.55 -14.83 10.36
CA GLU A 685 -30.49 -14.87 8.91
C GLU A 685 -30.43 -13.45 8.35
N GLY A 686 -29.51 -13.22 7.41
CA GLY A 686 -29.22 -11.92 6.82
C GLY A 686 -27.77 -11.50 7.08
N THR A 687 -27.08 -11.09 6.00
CA THR A 687 -25.67 -10.67 5.99
C THR A 687 -25.47 -9.29 5.37
N LEU A 688 -26.56 -8.56 5.16
CA LEU A 688 -26.56 -7.18 4.66
C LEU A 688 -26.93 -6.24 5.80
N TYR A 689 -26.23 -5.10 5.89
CA TYR A 689 -26.35 -4.16 7.00
C TYR A 689 -26.56 -2.71 6.55
N LEU A 690 -26.76 -2.50 5.25
CA LEU A 690 -27.04 -1.18 4.67
C LEU A 690 -28.53 -0.84 4.75
N GLU A 691 -28.87 0.43 4.57
CA GLU A 691 -30.25 0.92 4.55
C GLU A 691 -31.19 0.02 3.72
N GLY A 692 -32.33 -0.33 4.30
CA GLY A 692 -33.33 -1.22 3.69
C GLY A 692 -33.01 -2.72 3.82
N ALA A 693 -31.83 -3.09 4.33
CA ALA A 693 -31.51 -4.47 4.63
C ALA A 693 -32.38 -5.00 5.78
N ASN A 694 -32.60 -6.31 5.77
CA ASN A 694 -33.50 -6.98 6.68
C ASN A 694 -32.84 -8.22 7.28
N VAL A 695 -32.96 -8.36 8.60
CA VAL A 695 -32.36 -9.43 9.38
C VAL A 695 -33.46 -10.11 10.19
N THR A 696 -33.53 -11.44 10.10
CA THR A 696 -34.51 -12.24 10.84
C THR A 696 -33.83 -13.10 11.88
N PHE A 697 -34.54 -13.33 12.98
CA PHE A 697 -34.03 -14.07 14.13
C PHE A 697 -34.94 -15.25 14.45
N SER A 698 -34.33 -16.36 14.82
CA SER A 698 -35.04 -17.57 15.27
C SER A 698 -34.39 -18.15 16.51
N CYS A 699 -35.15 -18.89 17.30
CA CYS A 699 -34.64 -19.56 18.50
C CYS A 699 -34.53 -21.06 18.28
N ASN A 700 -33.52 -21.68 18.87
CA ASN A 700 -33.37 -23.13 18.85
C ASN A 700 -34.52 -23.82 19.59
N SER A 701 -34.75 -25.10 19.30
CA SER A 701 -35.81 -25.88 19.94
C SER A 701 -35.73 -25.83 21.47
N GLY A 702 -36.87 -25.55 22.13
CA GLY A 702 -36.99 -25.42 23.60
C GLY A 702 -36.80 -23.99 24.15
N TYR A 703 -36.61 -23.00 23.26
CA TYR A 703 -36.50 -21.59 23.60
C TYR A 703 -37.55 -20.76 22.84
N GLY A 704 -38.20 -19.84 23.55
CA GLY A 704 -39.11 -18.85 22.99
C GLY A 704 -38.38 -17.56 22.63
N LEU A 705 -38.80 -16.94 21.52
CA LEU A 705 -38.28 -15.66 21.04
C LEU A 705 -38.98 -14.49 21.75
N TYR A 706 -38.19 -13.58 22.31
CA TYR A 706 -38.62 -12.32 22.90
C TYR A 706 -37.93 -11.16 22.19
N GLY A 707 -38.65 -10.05 21.97
CA GLY A 707 -38.19 -8.93 21.15
C GLY A 707 -38.65 -9.03 19.70
N SER A 708 -37.97 -8.35 18.78
CA SER A 708 -38.35 -8.38 17.37
C SER A 708 -37.90 -9.65 16.65
N HIS A 709 -38.80 -10.28 15.89
CA HIS A 709 -38.45 -11.40 15.02
C HIS A 709 -37.66 -10.95 13.79
N GLU A 710 -37.88 -9.71 13.37
CA GLU A 710 -37.34 -9.13 12.15
C GLU A 710 -36.95 -7.67 12.44
N ARG A 711 -35.78 -7.26 11.95
CA ARG A 711 -35.25 -5.90 12.10
C ARG A 711 -34.78 -5.39 10.75
N THR A 712 -35.13 -4.14 10.44
CA THR A 712 -34.79 -3.48 9.18
C THR A 712 -33.87 -2.31 9.45
N CYS A 713 -32.83 -2.16 8.64
CA CYS A 713 -31.91 -1.03 8.73
C CYS A 713 -32.59 0.23 8.18
N GLN A 714 -32.68 1.26 9.02
CA GLN A 714 -33.38 2.50 8.71
C GLN A 714 -32.42 3.59 8.19
N ALA A 715 -32.98 4.64 7.60
CA ALA A 715 -32.23 5.76 7.01
C ALA A 715 -31.42 6.58 8.05
N ASP A 716 -31.75 6.48 9.33
CA ASP A 716 -31.00 7.11 10.43
C ASP A 716 -29.77 6.29 10.86
N GLY A 717 -29.56 5.11 10.29
CA GLY A 717 -28.48 4.21 10.66
C GLY A 717 -28.77 3.36 11.90
N GLU A 718 -30.03 3.29 12.34
CA GLU A 718 -30.44 2.40 13.42
C GLU A 718 -31.27 1.22 12.91
N TRP A 719 -31.18 0.09 13.64
CA TRP A 719 -32.02 -1.07 13.39
C TRP A 719 -33.39 -0.89 14.04
N SER A 720 -34.45 -1.11 13.26
CA SER A 720 -35.81 -1.07 13.78
C SER A 720 -36.07 -2.12 14.86
N GLY A 721 -37.10 -1.90 15.67
CA GLY A 721 -37.57 -2.88 16.66
C GLY A 721 -36.71 -2.97 17.93
N GLU A 722 -36.90 -4.05 18.68
CA GLU A 722 -36.22 -4.32 19.95
C GLU A 722 -35.23 -5.48 19.83
N ASP A 723 -34.21 -5.50 20.69
CA ASP A 723 -33.21 -6.58 20.73
C ASP A 723 -33.85 -7.95 20.99
N THR A 724 -33.39 -8.96 20.24
CA THR A 724 -33.95 -10.31 20.26
C THR A 724 -33.23 -11.20 21.26
N HIS A 725 -34.00 -11.91 22.09
CA HIS A 725 -33.49 -12.86 23.07
C HIS A 725 -34.23 -14.20 22.99
N CYS A 726 -33.49 -15.31 23.11
CA CYS A 726 -34.07 -16.64 23.23
C CYS A 726 -34.02 -17.10 24.69
N VAL A 727 -35.20 -17.33 25.27
CA VAL A 727 -35.35 -17.71 26.68
C VAL A 727 -35.97 -19.10 26.75
N ALA A 728 -35.45 -19.97 27.63
CA ALA A 728 -35.97 -21.33 27.75
C ALA A 728 -37.45 -21.32 28.16
N ASP A 729 -38.27 -22.17 27.54
CA ASP A 729 -39.73 -22.15 27.74
C ASP A 729 -40.15 -22.48 29.19
N ASN A 730 -39.27 -23.11 29.98
CA ASN A 730 -39.50 -23.44 31.39
C ASN A 730 -39.24 -22.27 32.36
N THR A 731 -38.64 -21.16 31.90
CA THR A 731 -38.22 -20.05 32.77
C THR A 731 -39.42 -19.33 33.38
N LEU A 732 -40.53 -19.23 32.65
CA LEU A 732 -41.79 -18.66 33.15
C LEU A 732 -42.32 -19.45 34.36
N ALA A 733 -42.20 -20.79 34.34
CA ALA A 733 -42.63 -21.65 35.44
C ALA A 733 -41.73 -21.49 36.68
N ILE A 734 -40.43 -21.25 36.48
CA ILE A 734 -39.47 -21.01 37.56
C ILE A 734 -39.72 -19.64 38.21
N VAL A 735 -39.97 -18.60 37.41
CA VAL A 735 -40.28 -17.25 37.92
C VAL A 735 -41.64 -17.22 38.63
N LEU A 736 -42.67 -17.82 38.05
CA LEU A 736 -43.98 -17.94 38.72
C LEU A 736 -43.90 -18.80 39.99
N GLY A 737 -43.10 -19.87 39.98
CA GLY A 737 -42.86 -20.72 41.15
C GLY A 737 -42.14 -19.99 42.28
N SER A 738 -41.12 -19.17 41.97
CA SER A 738 -40.37 -18.39 42.95
C SER A 738 -41.18 -17.22 43.52
N VAL A 739 -41.94 -16.50 42.68
CA VAL A 739 -42.87 -15.46 43.16
C VAL A 739 -43.97 -16.06 44.04
N GLY A 740 -44.51 -17.22 43.64
CA GLY A 740 -45.47 -17.98 44.44
C GLY A 740 -44.91 -18.42 45.80
N ALA A 741 -43.66 -18.89 45.84
CA ALA A 741 -42.98 -19.28 47.08
C ALA A 741 -42.72 -18.08 48.00
N VAL A 742 -42.31 -16.93 47.46
CA VAL A 742 -42.11 -15.69 48.23
C VAL A 742 -43.44 -15.19 48.80
N LEU A 743 -44.51 -15.18 48.00
CA LEU A 743 -45.85 -14.83 48.48
C LEU A 743 -46.33 -15.77 49.59
N ALA A 744 -46.11 -17.08 49.45
CA ALA A 744 -46.45 -18.06 50.48
C ALA A 744 -45.68 -17.83 51.78
N LEU A 745 -44.37 -17.50 51.70
CA LEU A 745 -43.55 -17.15 52.86
C LEU A 745 -44.04 -15.88 53.55
N VAL A 746 -44.40 -14.84 52.79
CA VAL A 746 -44.96 -13.60 53.35
C VAL A 746 -46.28 -13.88 54.07
N VAL A 747 -47.17 -14.67 53.48
CA VAL A 747 -48.44 -15.08 54.11
C VAL A 747 -48.19 -15.88 55.38
N MET A 748 -47.23 -16.82 55.37
CA MET A 748 -46.82 -17.57 56.57
C MET A 748 -46.31 -16.66 57.68
N VAL A 749 -45.44 -15.69 57.37
CA VAL A 749 -44.93 -14.72 58.34
C VAL A 749 -46.07 -13.88 58.93
N ILE A 750 -46.98 -13.38 58.10
CA ILE A 750 -48.16 -12.63 58.55
C ILE A 750 -49.03 -13.50 59.49
N ALA A 751 -49.26 -14.77 59.13
CA ALA A 751 -50.03 -15.69 59.96
C ALA A 751 -49.36 -15.95 61.32
N ILE A 752 -48.03 -16.13 61.34
CA ILE A 752 -47.25 -16.30 62.58
C ILE A 752 -47.35 -15.03 63.45
N VAL A 753 -47.23 -13.84 62.87
CA VAL A 753 -47.34 -12.56 63.60
C VAL A 753 -48.74 -12.38 64.19
N VAL A 754 -49.80 -12.72 63.43
CA VAL A 754 -51.19 -12.68 63.91
C VAL A 754 -51.40 -13.69 65.05
N TYR A 755 -50.88 -14.91 64.92
CA TYR A 755 -50.96 -15.94 65.96
C TYR A 755 -50.22 -15.52 67.24
N ALA A 756 -49.01 -14.99 67.12
CA ALA A 756 -48.23 -14.50 68.24
C ALA A 756 -48.89 -13.30 68.96
N LYS A 757 -49.57 -12.41 68.21
CA LYS A 757 -50.40 -11.34 68.80
C LYS A 757 -51.62 -11.88 69.54
N LYS A 758 -52.20 -13.00 69.09
CA LYS A 758 -53.37 -13.63 69.71
C LYS A 758 -53.02 -14.38 71.02
N GLN A 759 -51.78 -14.85 71.19
CA GLN A 759 -51.31 -15.47 72.44
C GLN A 759 -50.86 -14.46 73.53
N LYS A 760 -50.70 -13.17 73.19
CA LYS A 760 -50.37 -12.09 74.15
C LYS A 760 -51.60 -11.34 74.67
N LYS A 761 -52.81 -11.79 74.34
CA LYS A 761 -54.09 -11.40 74.96
C LYS A 761 -54.63 -12.61 75.70
#